data_AF-A0A8K0MEH3-F1
#
_entry.id   AF-A0A8K0MEH3-F1
#
_cell.length_a   1.000
_cell.length_b   1.000
_cell.length_c   1.000
_cell.angle_alpha   90.00
_cell.angle_beta   90.00
_cell.angle_gamma   90.00
#
_symmetry.space_group_name_H-M   'P 1'
#
loop_
_entity.id
_entity.type
_entity.pdbx_description
1 polymer ?
#
loop_
_entity_poly.entity_id
_entity_poly.type
_entity_poly.pdbx_seq_one_letter_code
_entity_poly.pdbx_strand_id
1 'polypeptide(L)'
;MDVVYVRSTPARRQGLASESLSGGHHVPPAQRDDDDVRPGGEHSDFQHNHTAERRRQWSVTIAVNDRDAVQATITDPFSETEYEKVFEHYLRDSDRPRWSAESMSMTLQESTVDGVSHLEERIRWYGEHLLSQLKLGFSPDATECQIYIIESDPGPSETANRGPGLHCLAWELLEADHVARMPKLRVTRISDVPLPRRDLRSMRPTNRPPPPFAAVQANPALNFHVLLVVARDFSRSGAERDPEPDLAQWPLMSVQRKMHSRLLLEVVRPGSREELAGHLDVRAAQGVHFHLVHFDLHGRIMCDEHGNEVPWLLFAKQNHVPRTHGYQVPQTHLAKAADIAAVLARHDIENVVLNACLSAYNRTGSATSLAHIFLEHGICNVSAMWFFVHWQTVSTYLDTFYDEVLYHCKPFHIAAQRGREAIRQKPTSRIGREYQDFFLCVNYSRRRPTAQVVSPIARDPSPAPSARSQGSTTSDTSAKSFMSGMWKPSTPRLADSFILGGEPVMRMQLHLLELEYKLMTFRVVYASDLRRPGSKLNSTIDQMVHMWLNTNLVDEVLYYKAKDFARSTLSRMFPGGVKHRERRTRATNGGYLQLLFPRPVRALRQTLHVVRDVDGVVAPGFLADAGRNAQLEHQRSMAQAGLRRFADQLHEDGHSYLLFLGSEDAQWWRTYLQHLQGEWWVHLPWSYTVHSRYIREVRLPTEERKPKLGIQG
;
A
#
# COMPACT_ATOMS: atom_id res chain seq x y z
N MET A 1 36.48 -17.47 -22.20
CA MET A 1 35.23 -18.26 -22.26
C MET A 1 34.08 -17.34 -21.86
N ASP A 2 33.70 -16.31 -22.62
CA ASP A 2 33.42 -16.21 -24.07
C ASP A 2 32.13 -16.93 -24.49
N VAL A 3 31.02 -16.22 -24.30
CA VAL A 3 29.78 -16.40 -25.09
C VAL A 3 29.43 -15.02 -25.66
N VAL A 4 29.42 -14.92 -26.99
CA VAL A 4 29.33 -13.66 -27.73
C VAL A 4 27.87 -13.29 -28.00
N TYR A 5 27.46 -12.09 -27.61
CA TYR A 5 26.17 -11.51 -28.02
C TYR A 5 26.26 -10.91 -29.42
N VAL A 6 25.55 -11.48 -30.39
CA VAL A 6 25.33 -10.87 -31.70
C VAL A 6 24.09 -9.99 -31.66
N ARG A 7 24.26 -8.68 -31.90
CA ARG A 7 23.17 -7.74 -32.16
C ARG A 7 22.77 -7.78 -33.64
N SER A 8 21.48 -7.69 -33.93
CA SER A 8 20.97 -7.47 -35.28
C SER A 8 19.92 -6.37 -35.30
N THR A 9 20.22 -5.26 -35.97
CA THR A 9 19.27 -4.23 -36.42
C THR A 9 19.28 -4.14 -37.95
N PRO A 10 18.21 -3.63 -38.58
CA PRO A 10 17.82 -4.07 -39.93
C PRO A 10 18.37 -3.23 -41.08
N ALA A 11 18.56 -3.84 -42.26
CA ALA A 11 18.83 -3.14 -43.51
C ALA A 11 18.14 -3.78 -44.75
N ARG A 12 17.21 -3.00 -45.30
CA ARG A 12 16.81 -2.78 -46.72
C ARG A 12 17.22 -3.76 -47.84
N ARG A 13 16.25 -3.97 -48.75
CA ARG A 13 16.35 -4.61 -50.08
C ARG A 13 17.39 -4.00 -51.04
N GLN A 14 18.12 -4.88 -51.74
CA GLN A 14 18.63 -4.89 -53.14
C GLN A 14 19.73 -5.99 -53.18
N GLY A 15 19.95 -6.82 -54.20
CA GLY A 15 19.29 -7.09 -55.48
C GLY A 15 20.25 -7.91 -56.39
N LEU A 16 19.70 -8.76 -57.28
CA LEU A 16 20.38 -9.50 -58.38
C LEU A 16 21.29 -10.72 -58.07
N ALA A 17 21.03 -11.80 -58.86
CA ALA A 17 21.96 -12.81 -59.41
C ALA A 17 22.84 -13.67 -58.46
N SER A 18 23.20 -14.93 -58.75
CA SER A 18 22.74 -15.96 -59.72
C SER A 18 23.41 -17.30 -59.33
N GLU A 19 23.12 -18.39 -60.07
CA GLU A 19 23.74 -19.73 -59.96
C GLU A 19 23.37 -20.59 -58.73
N SER A 20 23.53 -21.93 -58.76
CA SER A 20 22.84 -22.95 -59.59
C SER A 20 23.15 -24.35 -59.04
N LEU A 21 22.44 -25.39 -59.51
CA LEU A 21 22.65 -26.83 -59.24
C LEU A 21 22.24 -27.33 -57.82
N SER A 22 21.69 -28.53 -57.61
CA SER A 22 21.07 -29.50 -58.55
C SER A 22 20.38 -30.64 -57.76
N GLY A 23 19.30 -31.23 -58.32
CA GLY A 23 18.68 -32.49 -57.87
C GLY A 23 17.50 -32.31 -56.89
N GLY A 24 16.27 -32.77 -57.15
CA GLY A 24 15.71 -33.41 -58.35
C GLY A 24 15.15 -34.81 -58.09
N HIS A 25 13.82 -34.92 -57.92
CA HIS A 25 13.04 -36.13 -58.27
C HIS A 25 11.53 -35.82 -58.43
N HIS A 26 11.05 -35.97 -59.67
CA HIS A 26 9.73 -36.44 -60.13
C HIS A 26 8.42 -36.31 -59.29
N VAL A 27 7.67 -35.23 -59.59
CA VAL A 27 6.31 -35.18 -60.24
C VAL A 27 5.87 -36.48 -60.98
N PRO A 28 4.56 -36.82 -61.21
CA PRO A 28 3.43 -35.91 -61.48
C PRO A 28 1.98 -36.41 -61.02
N PRO A 29 0.81 -36.04 -61.60
CA PRO A 29 -0.09 -35.06 -60.95
C PRO A 29 -1.62 -35.33 -61.11
N ALA A 30 -2.41 -34.23 -61.02
CA ALA A 30 -3.74 -33.97 -61.59
C ALA A 30 -4.96 -34.25 -60.68
N GLN A 31 -6.08 -33.51 -60.78
CA GLN A 31 -6.56 -32.68 -61.90
C GLN A 31 -7.39 -31.48 -61.39
N ARG A 32 -7.35 -30.34 -62.11
CA ARG A 32 -8.39 -29.30 -62.07
C ARG A 32 -9.17 -29.41 -63.37
N ASP A 33 -10.45 -29.05 -63.35
CA ASP A 33 -11.16 -28.50 -64.50
C ASP A 33 -12.08 -27.38 -64.00
N ASP A 34 -12.23 -26.33 -64.81
CA ASP A 34 -12.92 -25.06 -64.51
C ASP A 34 -14.32 -24.98 -65.18
N ASP A 35 -15.15 -24.01 -64.75
CA ASP A 35 -16.32 -23.40 -65.44
C ASP A 35 -17.53 -24.33 -65.83
N ASP A 36 -18.83 -23.96 -65.79
CA ASP A 36 -19.46 -22.66 -66.04
C ASP A 36 -21.00 -22.62 -65.70
N VAL A 37 -21.57 -21.41 -65.59
CA VAL A 37 -22.99 -20.97 -65.83
C VAL A 37 -24.23 -21.55 -65.06
N ARG A 38 -24.69 -20.77 -64.05
CA ARG A 38 -26.08 -20.27 -63.75
C ARG A 38 -27.27 -21.27 -63.52
N PRO A 39 -28.53 -20.82 -63.25
CA PRO A 39 -28.95 -20.39 -61.90
C PRO A 39 -30.31 -20.97 -61.41
N GLY A 40 -30.53 -20.92 -60.10
CA GLY A 40 -31.78 -21.29 -59.41
C GLY A 40 -31.50 -22.29 -58.29
N GLY A 41 -31.98 -22.14 -57.06
CA GLY A 41 -32.99 -21.21 -56.57
C GLY A 41 -34.04 -22.00 -55.77
N GLU A 42 -33.76 -22.30 -54.50
CA GLU A 42 -34.78 -22.67 -53.52
C GLU A 42 -34.24 -22.55 -52.09
N HIS A 43 -35.14 -22.25 -51.15
CA HIS A 43 -34.82 -22.03 -49.73
C HIS A 43 -34.44 -23.35 -49.04
N SER A 44 -33.45 -23.31 -48.15
CA SER A 44 -33.37 -24.23 -47.02
C SER A 44 -32.90 -23.52 -45.76
N ASP A 45 -33.67 -23.66 -44.69
CA ASP A 45 -33.41 -23.01 -43.41
C ASP A 45 -32.21 -23.64 -42.70
N PHE A 46 -31.06 -22.95 -42.72
CA PHE A 46 -30.00 -23.21 -41.76
C PHE A 46 -30.40 -22.68 -40.38
N GLN A 47 -31.19 -23.48 -39.66
CA GLN A 47 -31.40 -23.33 -38.23
C GLN A 47 -30.05 -23.18 -37.53
N HIS A 48 -29.73 -21.96 -37.11
CA HIS A 48 -28.61 -21.72 -36.20
C HIS A 48 -28.95 -22.41 -34.88
N ASN A 49 -28.32 -23.56 -34.67
CA ASN A 49 -28.48 -24.37 -33.49
C ASN A 49 -27.86 -23.58 -32.32
N HIS A 50 -28.67 -22.80 -31.61
CA HIS A 50 -28.27 -22.08 -30.42
C HIS A 50 -27.80 -23.10 -29.38
N THR A 51 -26.48 -23.29 -29.27
CA THR A 51 -25.86 -23.96 -28.14
C THR A 51 -26.19 -23.15 -26.90
N ALA A 52 -27.18 -23.61 -26.12
CA ALA A 52 -27.59 -22.94 -24.90
C ALA A 52 -26.37 -22.77 -23.98
N GLU A 53 -26.00 -21.51 -23.69
CA GLU A 53 -24.83 -21.19 -22.86
C GLU A 53 -25.01 -21.82 -21.48
N ARG A 54 -24.27 -22.91 -21.22
CA ARG A 54 -24.47 -23.75 -20.04
C ARG A 54 -23.96 -23.02 -18.80
N ARG A 55 -24.89 -22.42 -18.04
CA ARG A 55 -24.59 -21.72 -16.79
C ARG A 55 -23.95 -22.67 -15.77
N ARG A 56 -23.00 -22.12 -15.01
CA ARG A 56 -22.26 -22.84 -13.95
C ARG A 56 -23.19 -23.15 -12.78
N GLN A 57 -22.92 -24.22 -12.05
CA GLN A 57 -23.77 -24.65 -10.94
C GLN A 57 -22.93 -25.26 -9.82
N TRP A 58 -23.28 -24.96 -8.57
CA TRP A 58 -22.58 -25.43 -7.38
C TRP A 58 -23.58 -25.92 -6.31
N SER A 59 -23.16 -26.91 -5.53
CA SER A 59 -23.79 -27.19 -4.23
C SER A 59 -23.17 -26.27 -3.19
N VAL A 60 -24.01 -25.60 -2.40
CA VAL A 60 -23.63 -24.52 -1.49
C VAL A 60 -24.16 -24.82 -0.10
N THR A 61 -23.30 -24.69 0.91
CA THR A 61 -23.71 -24.78 2.30
C THR A 61 -23.91 -23.36 2.85
N ILE A 62 -25.12 -23.03 3.30
CA ILE A 62 -25.50 -21.69 3.76
C ILE A 62 -25.97 -21.77 5.21
N ALA A 63 -25.39 -20.97 6.11
CA ALA A 63 -25.93 -20.81 7.46
C ALA A 63 -26.44 -19.39 7.67
N VAL A 64 -27.56 -19.24 8.40
CA VAL A 64 -28.19 -17.93 8.68
C VAL A 64 -28.26 -17.69 10.18
N ASN A 65 -27.67 -16.59 10.64
CA ASN A 65 -27.47 -16.27 12.06
C ASN A 65 -26.85 -17.49 12.78
N ASP A 66 -27.48 -17.98 13.85
CA ASP A 66 -27.06 -19.17 14.61
C ASP A 66 -27.80 -20.46 14.20
N ARG A 67 -28.54 -20.44 13.07
CA ARG A 67 -29.24 -21.64 12.58
C ARG A 67 -28.27 -22.65 11.96
N ASP A 68 -28.77 -23.88 11.84
CA ASP A 68 -28.11 -24.96 11.11
C ASP A 68 -27.87 -24.59 9.65
N ALA A 69 -26.82 -25.18 9.08
CA ALA A 69 -26.46 -24.95 7.70
C ALA A 69 -27.37 -25.76 6.75
N VAL A 70 -27.94 -25.08 5.77
CA VAL A 70 -28.81 -25.66 4.75
C VAL A 70 -28.01 -25.80 3.45
N GLN A 71 -28.15 -26.93 2.76
CA GLN A 71 -27.62 -27.08 1.40
C GLN A 71 -28.61 -26.49 0.38
N ALA A 72 -28.09 -25.68 -0.53
CA ALA A 72 -28.80 -25.15 -1.69
C ALA A 72 -27.98 -25.41 -2.96
N THR A 73 -28.64 -25.68 -4.08
CA THR A 73 -27.98 -25.73 -5.38
C THR A 73 -28.14 -24.37 -6.04
N ILE A 74 -27.03 -23.70 -6.32
CA ILE A 74 -27.00 -22.36 -6.91
C ILE A 74 -26.49 -22.46 -8.34
N THR A 75 -27.29 -21.94 -9.26
CA THR A 75 -26.93 -21.72 -10.66
C THR A 75 -26.45 -20.28 -10.80
N ASP A 76 -25.37 -20.08 -11.54
CA ASP A 76 -24.85 -18.75 -11.85
C ASP A 76 -25.94 -17.89 -12.51
N PRO A 77 -26.26 -16.70 -11.97
CA PRO A 77 -27.20 -15.80 -12.62
C PRO A 77 -26.72 -15.35 -14.01
N PHE A 78 -25.41 -15.37 -14.27
CA PHE A 78 -24.80 -14.95 -15.54
C PHE A 78 -24.07 -16.10 -16.24
N SER A 79 -24.05 -16.07 -17.57
CA SER A 79 -23.09 -16.82 -18.36
C SER A 79 -21.70 -16.16 -18.34
N GLU A 80 -20.69 -16.88 -18.83
CA GLU A 80 -19.32 -16.38 -18.85
C GLU A 80 -19.15 -15.11 -19.72
N THR A 81 -19.95 -14.98 -20.79
CA THR A 81 -19.95 -13.79 -21.65
C THR A 81 -20.68 -12.61 -21.00
N GLU A 82 -21.67 -12.87 -20.14
CA GLU A 82 -22.38 -11.85 -19.37
C GLU A 82 -21.49 -11.20 -18.30
N TYR A 83 -20.56 -11.94 -17.69
CA TYR A 83 -19.55 -11.36 -16.79
C TYR A 83 -18.66 -10.32 -17.48
N GLU A 84 -18.21 -10.59 -18.71
CA GLU A 84 -17.39 -9.63 -19.46
C GLU A 84 -18.20 -8.39 -19.86
N LYS A 85 -19.38 -8.60 -20.44
CA LYS A 85 -20.28 -7.53 -20.92
C LYS A 85 -20.86 -6.66 -19.80
N VAL A 86 -21.03 -7.20 -18.58
CA VAL A 86 -21.60 -6.48 -17.44
C VAL A 86 -20.53 -6.10 -16.44
N PHE A 87 -19.98 -7.05 -15.69
CA PHE A 87 -19.05 -6.74 -14.60
C PHE A 87 -17.73 -6.18 -15.13
N GLU A 88 -17.09 -6.80 -16.13
CA GLU A 88 -15.80 -6.28 -16.59
C GLU A 88 -15.93 -4.95 -17.32
N HIS A 89 -16.99 -4.73 -18.12
CA HIS A 89 -17.24 -3.43 -18.73
C HIS A 89 -17.53 -2.35 -17.68
N TYR A 90 -18.49 -2.57 -16.78
CA TYR A 90 -18.83 -1.63 -15.70
C TYR A 90 -17.60 -1.28 -14.84
N LEU A 91 -16.79 -2.28 -14.50
CA LEU A 91 -15.64 -2.14 -13.60
C LEU A 91 -14.37 -1.63 -14.30
N ARG A 92 -14.15 -1.90 -15.60
CA ARG A 92 -13.03 -1.33 -16.38
C ARG A 92 -13.29 0.12 -16.77
N ASP A 93 -14.52 0.47 -17.15
CA ASP A 93 -14.92 1.86 -17.42
C ASP A 93 -14.95 2.67 -16.12
N SER A 94 -15.22 1.98 -14.99
CA SER A 94 -14.83 2.44 -13.68
C SER A 94 -13.30 2.69 -13.63
N ASP A 95 -12.43 1.70 -13.63
CA ASP A 95 -11.03 1.95 -13.23
C ASP A 95 -10.13 2.56 -14.32
N ARG A 96 -10.68 2.92 -15.49
CA ARG A 96 -9.96 3.57 -16.58
C ARG A 96 -10.73 4.70 -17.26
N PRO A 97 -10.65 5.93 -16.74
CA PRO A 97 -10.57 7.06 -17.64
C PRO A 97 -9.21 6.95 -18.36
N ARG A 98 -9.22 6.53 -19.64
CA ARG A 98 -8.01 6.60 -20.48
C ARG A 98 -7.59 8.07 -20.56
N TRP A 99 -6.59 8.52 -19.78
CA TRP A 99 -6.10 9.92 -19.81
C TRP A 99 -5.20 10.19 -21.04
N SER A 100 -5.76 9.97 -22.24
CA SER A 100 -5.39 10.69 -23.45
C SER A 100 -6.58 11.54 -23.89
N ALA A 101 -6.34 12.79 -24.30
CA ALA A 101 -7.39 13.67 -24.82
C ALA A 101 -8.10 13.06 -26.05
N GLU A 102 -7.40 12.20 -26.79
CA GLU A 102 -7.91 11.44 -27.92
C GLU A 102 -8.93 10.35 -27.50
N SER A 103 -8.73 9.69 -26.35
CA SER A 103 -9.69 8.70 -25.85
C SER A 103 -10.99 9.35 -25.37
N MET A 104 -10.92 10.54 -24.78
CA MET A 104 -12.11 11.33 -24.42
C MET A 104 -12.99 11.61 -25.64
N SER A 105 -12.41 11.72 -26.84
CA SER A 105 -13.16 11.91 -28.08
C SER A 105 -13.90 10.66 -28.60
N MET A 106 -13.49 9.45 -28.19
CA MET A 106 -14.14 8.20 -28.64
C MET A 106 -15.13 7.64 -27.63
N THR A 107 -14.84 7.65 -26.32
CA THR A 107 -15.82 7.16 -25.32
C THR A 107 -17.08 8.01 -25.24
N LEU A 108 -17.03 9.30 -25.64
CA LEU A 108 -18.22 10.16 -25.75
C LEU A 108 -19.26 9.68 -26.78
N GLN A 109 -18.95 8.67 -27.62
CA GLN A 109 -19.93 8.06 -28.54
C GLN A 109 -20.51 6.72 -28.08
N GLU A 110 -19.93 6.04 -27.08
CA GLU A 110 -20.40 4.72 -26.64
C GLU A 110 -20.86 4.67 -25.17
N SER A 111 -20.34 5.51 -24.27
CA SER A 111 -20.80 5.55 -22.87
C SER A 111 -21.94 6.56 -22.66
N THR A 112 -23.13 6.27 -23.20
CA THR A 112 -24.33 7.04 -22.84
C THR A 112 -24.71 6.82 -21.37
N VAL A 113 -25.39 7.78 -20.75
CA VAL A 113 -25.89 7.67 -19.36
C VAL A 113 -26.82 6.46 -19.20
N ASP A 114 -27.52 6.10 -20.27
CA ASP A 114 -28.41 4.94 -20.35
C ASP A 114 -27.64 3.61 -20.25
N GLY A 115 -26.46 3.53 -20.87
CA GLY A 115 -25.63 2.32 -20.89
C GLY A 115 -25.21 1.88 -19.48
N VAL A 116 -24.59 2.77 -18.71
CA VAL A 116 -24.11 2.45 -17.34
C VAL A 116 -25.28 2.13 -16.39
N SER A 117 -26.42 2.79 -16.59
CA SER A 117 -27.62 2.56 -15.77
C SER A 117 -28.25 1.19 -16.06
N HIS A 118 -28.27 0.77 -17.32
CA HIS A 118 -28.63 -0.59 -17.72
C HIS A 118 -27.66 -1.65 -17.15
N LEU A 119 -26.34 -1.37 -17.09
CA LEU A 119 -25.40 -2.28 -16.42
C LEU A 119 -25.71 -2.44 -14.92
N GLU A 120 -26.07 -1.36 -14.23
CA GLU A 120 -26.48 -1.41 -12.82
C GLU A 120 -27.81 -2.13 -12.59
N GLU A 121 -28.78 -2.01 -13.52
CA GLU A 121 -29.99 -2.83 -13.51
C GLU A 121 -29.68 -4.32 -13.66
N ARG A 122 -28.73 -4.69 -14.52
CA ARG A 122 -28.27 -6.07 -14.67
C ARG A 122 -27.53 -6.58 -13.43
N ILE A 123 -26.72 -5.75 -12.77
CA ILE A 123 -26.03 -6.07 -11.50
C ILE A 123 -27.06 -6.27 -10.38
N ARG A 124 -28.09 -5.43 -10.30
CA ARG A 124 -29.22 -5.58 -9.36
C ARG A 124 -29.95 -6.90 -9.59
N TRP A 125 -30.33 -7.18 -10.84
CA TRP A 125 -31.00 -8.43 -11.22
C TRP A 125 -30.16 -9.66 -10.86
N TYR A 126 -28.83 -9.61 -11.04
CA TYR A 126 -27.93 -10.68 -10.61
C TYR A 126 -28.06 -10.93 -9.09
N GLY A 127 -28.06 -9.87 -8.27
CA GLY A 127 -28.20 -9.97 -6.81
C GLY A 127 -29.55 -10.51 -6.37
N GLU A 128 -30.64 -10.03 -6.97
CA GLU A 128 -32.01 -10.51 -6.74
C GLU A 128 -32.18 -11.99 -7.14
N HIS A 129 -31.65 -12.37 -8.30
CA HIS A 129 -31.71 -13.75 -8.78
C HIS A 129 -30.88 -14.69 -7.89
N LEU A 130 -29.70 -14.25 -7.44
CA LEU A 130 -28.88 -15.00 -6.48
C LEU A 130 -29.63 -15.21 -5.15
N LEU A 131 -30.23 -14.15 -4.59
CA LEU A 131 -31.03 -14.21 -3.36
C LEU A 131 -32.22 -15.18 -3.48
N SER A 132 -32.93 -15.15 -4.62
CA SER A 132 -34.10 -16.00 -4.87
C SER A 132 -33.79 -17.50 -4.79
N GLN A 133 -32.57 -17.90 -5.19
CA GLN A 133 -32.14 -19.30 -5.19
C GLN A 133 -31.79 -19.82 -3.79
N LEU A 134 -31.43 -18.94 -2.84
CA LEU A 134 -31.06 -19.33 -1.48
C LEU A 134 -32.27 -19.83 -0.65
N LYS A 135 -33.51 -19.47 -1.04
CA LYS A 135 -34.77 -19.87 -0.39
C LYS A 135 -34.78 -19.65 1.14
N LEU A 136 -34.17 -18.55 1.59
CA LEU A 136 -34.00 -18.26 3.02
C LEU A 136 -35.33 -17.86 3.68
N GLY A 137 -35.70 -18.54 4.76
CA GLY A 137 -36.82 -18.14 5.61
C GLY A 137 -36.37 -17.14 6.68
N PHE A 138 -36.78 -15.88 6.57
CA PHE A 138 -36.47 -14.85 7.57
C PHE A 138 -37.49 -14.84 8.72
N SER A 139 -37.09 -14.40 9.91
CA SER A 139 -38.04 -14.12 10.99
C SER A 139 -38.73 -12.78 10.71
N PRO A 140 -40.05 -12.63 10.91
CA PRO A 140 -40.76 -11.38 10.62
C PRO A 140 -40.24 -10.19 11.47
N ASP A 141 -39.69 -10.46 12.66
CA ASP A 141 -39.17 -9.45 13.58
C ASP A 141 -37.66 -9.17 13.42
N ALA A 142 -36.98 -9.83 12.47
CA ALA A 142 -35.55 -9.64 12.28
C ALA A 142 -35.28 -8.30 11.56
N THR A 143 -34.44 -7.44 12.16
CA THR A 143 -33.97 -6.19 11.54
C THR A 143 -32.68 -6.37 10.74
N GLU A 144 -31.83 -7.32 11.12
CA GLU A 144 -30.57 -7.65 10.46
C GLU A 144 -30.40 -9.19 10.41
N CYS A 145 -29.73 -9.68 9.37
CA CYS A 145 -29.60 -11.11 9.09
C CYS A 145 -28.21 -11.43 8.51
N GLN A 146 -27.43 -12.20 9.26
CA GLN A 146 -26.09 -12.63 8.90
C GLN A 146 -26.14 -13.93 8.10
N ILE A 147 -25.65 -13.89 6.87
CA ILE A 147 -25.54 -15.02 5.94
C ILE A 147 -24.07 -15.46 5.88
N TYR A 148 -23.84 -16.73 6.14
CA TYR A 148 -22.55 -17.39 5.99
C TYR A 148 -22.59 -18.30 4.76
N ILE A 149 -21.78 -17.99 3.74
CA ILE A 149 -21.62 -18.82 2.55
C ILE A 149 -20.40 -19.70 2.77
N ILE A 150 -20.61 -21.02 2.90
CA ILE A 150 -19.58 -21.99 3.27
C ILE A 150 -19.20 -22.81 2.03
N GLU A 151 -17.97 -22.59 1.54
CA GLU A 151 -17.29 -23.48 0.62
C GLU A 151 -16.47 -24.49 1.44
N SER A 152 -16.79 -25.77 1.32
CA SER A 152 -16.05 -26.87 1.95
C SER A 152 -15.00 -27.40 1.01
N ASP A 153 -13.81 -27.73 1.53
CA ASP A 153 -12.76 -28.36 0.73
C ASP A 153 -13.18 -29.76 0.27
N PRO A 154 -13.24 -30.04 -1.05
CA PRO A 154 -13.33 -31.39 -1.56
C PRO A 154 -11.95 -32.02 -1.48
N GLY A 155 -11.87 -33.24 -0.92
CA GLY A 155 -10.59 -33.89 -0.67
C GLY A 155 -9.67 -34.00 -1.90
N PRO A 156 -8.37 -34.32 -1.69
CA PRO A 156 -7.28 -34.14 -2.66
C PRO A 156 -7.39 -34.91 -3.99
N SER A 157 -8.46 -35.66 -4.23
CA SER A 157 -8.76 -36.35 -5.49
C SER A 157 -9.51 -35.50 -6.52
N GLU A 158 -10.08 -34.34 -6.16
CA GLU A 158 -10.93 -33.53 -7.07
C GLU A 158 -10.25 -32.25 -7.60
N THR A 159 -9.03 -31.95 -7.16
CA THR A 159 -8.39 -30.63 -7.37
C THR A 159 -7.88 -30.38 -8.79
N ALA A 160 -7.52 -31.44 -9.54
CA ALA A 160 -6.80 -31.31 -10.82
C ALA A 160 -7.63 -30.85 -12.03
N ASN A 161 -8.97 -30.77 -11.90
CA ASN A 161 -9.87 -30.46 -13.03
C ASN A 161 -11.09 -29.62 -12.60
N ARG A 162 -11.00 -28.95 -11.45
CA ARG A 162 -12.13 -28.21 -10.89
C ARG A 162 -12.28 -26.85 -11.57
N GLY A 163 -13.50 -26.57 -12.05
CA GLY A 163 -13.87 -25.23 -12.49
C GLY A 163 -13.82 -24.20 -11.35
N PRO A 164 -14.16 -22.93 -11.63
CA PRO A 164 -14.14 -21.85 -10.64
C PRO A 164 -14.86 -22.21 -9.33
N GLY A 165 -14.22 -21.87 -8.21
CA GLY A 165 -14.77 -22.11 -6.88
C GLY A 165 -16.02 -21.26 -6.62
N LEU A 166 -16.82 -21.66 -5.64
CA LEU A 166 -18.10 -21.03 -5.31
C LEU A 166 -17.98 -19.51 -5.07
N HIS A 167 -16.87 -19.11 -4.48
CA HIS A 167 -16.56 -17.70 -4.21
C HIS A 167 -16.19 -16.89 -5.47
N CYS A 168 -16.37 -17.42 -6.68
CA CYS A 168 -16.40 -16.62 -7.90
C CYS A 168 -17.62 -15.70 -7.99
N LEU A 169 -18.72 -16.02 -7.28
CA LEU A 169 -19.97 -15.26 -7.30
C LEU A 169 -19.88 -13.96 -6.47
N ALA A 170 -20.61 -12.92 -6.88
CA ALA A 170 -20.69 -11.62 -6.20
C ALA A 170 -21.65 -11.63 -4.99
N TRP A 171 -21.33 -12.44 -3.98
CA TRP A 171 -22.17 -12.63 -2.78
C TRP A 171 -22.54 -11.33 -2.05
N GLU A 172 -21.65 -10.34 -2.06
CA GLU A 172 -21.82 -9.06 -1.37
C GLU A 172 -23.00 -8.25 -1.93
N LEU A 173 -23.44 -8.49 -3.17
CA LEU A 173 -24.64 -7.86 -3.74
C LEU A 173 -25.92 -8.17 -2.96
N LEU A 174 -25.94 -9.27 -2.20
CA LEU A 174 -27.06 -9.59 -1.31
C LEU A 174 -27.24 -8.55 -0.19
N GLU A 175 -26.20 -7.77 0.15
CA GLU A 175 -26.28 -6.73 1.18
C GLU A 175 -26.89 -5.40 0.72
N ALA A 176 -27.34 -5.32 -0.52
CA ALA A 176 -27.98 -4.14 -1.07
C ALA A 176 -29.43 -4.00 -0.57
N ASP A 177 -29.89 -2.75 -0.41
CA ASP A 177 -31.22 -2.45 0.11
C ASP A 177 -32.28 -2.69 -0.98
N HIS A 178 -32.69 -3.95 -1.19
CA HIS A 178 -33.44 -4.35 -2.40
C HIS A 178 -34.84 -4.94 -2.18
N VAL A 179 -35.27 -5.19 -0.94
CA VAL A 179 -36.64 -5.67 -0.69
C VAL A 179 -37.26 -5.00 0.54
N ALA A 180 -38.31 -4.20 0.32
CA ALA A 180 -39.14 -3.70 1.40
C ALA A 180 -39.73 -4.89 2.19
N ARG A 181 -39.66 -4.83 3.53
CA ARG A 181 -40.08 -5.90 4.48
C ARG A 181 -39.10 -7.07 4.64
N MET A 182 -37.87 -6.99 4.13
CA MET A 182 -36.80 -7.93 4.49
C MET A 182 -35.84 -7.36 5.56
N PRO A 183 -35.19 -8.22 6.37
CA PRO A 183 -34.08 -7.81 7.24
C PRO A 183 -32.90 -7.31 6.40
N LYS A 184 -32.08 -6.43 6.97
CA LYS A 184 -30.80 -6.01 6.38
C LYS A 184 -29.87 -7.21 6.29
N LEU A 185 -29.50 -7.61 5.07
CA LEU A 185 -28.64 -8.78 4.86
C LEU A 185 -27.17 -8.41 5.02
N ARG A 186 -26.40 -9.32 5.62
CA ARG A 186 -24.95 -9.24 5.83
C ARG A 186 -24.30 -10.51 5.36
N VAL A 187 -23.15 -10.41 4.70
CA VAL A 187 -22.49 -11.56 4.07
C VAL A 187 -21.10 -11.77 4.63
N THR A 188 -20.76 -13.05 4.85
CA THR A 188 -19.41 -13.51 5.17
C THR A 188 -19.11 -14.77 4.39
N ARG A 189 -18.03 -14.76 3.60
CA ARG A 189 -17.53 -15.94 2.90
C ARG A 189 -16.72 -16.78 3.88
N ILE A 190 -17.00 -18.07 3.93
CA ILE A 190 -16.25 -19.06 4.68
C ILE A 190 -15.64 -20.05 3.69
N SER A 191 -14.36 -20.33 3.83
CA SER A 191 -13.67 -21.40 3.10
C SER A 191 -13.10 -22.36 4.14
N ASP A 192 -13.78 -23.48 4.36
CA ASP A 192 -13.38 -24.49 5.34
C ASP A 192 -12.30 -25.39 4.73
N VAL A 193 -11.11 -24.80 4.62
CA VAL A 193 -9.92 -25.48 4.12
C VAL A 193 -9.24 -26.20 5.29
N PRO A 194 -9.01 -27.52 5.22
CA PRO A 194 -8.27 -28.24 6.24
C PRO A 194 -6.86 -27.65 6.38
N LEU A 195 -6.32 -27.62 7.60
CA LEU A 195 -4.92 -27.23 7.78
C LEU A 195 -4.04 -28.28 7.11
N PRO A 196 -3.09 -27.89 6.24
CA PRO A 196 -2.00 -28.78 5.86
C PRO A 196 -1.39 -29.33 7.16
N ARG A 197 -1.29 -30.65 7.29
CA ARG A 197 -0.62 -31.25 8.46
C ARG A 197 0.78 -30.67 8.53
N ARG A 198 1.05 -29.86 9.56
CA ARG A 198 2.37 -29.24 9.77
C ARG A 198 3.40 -30.34 10.08
N ASP A 199 4.03 -30.88 9.03
CA ASP A 199 5.33 -31.57 9.17
C ASP A 199 6.43 -30.60 9.63
N LEU A 200 6.17 -29.30 9.54
CA LEU A 200 6.89 -28.25 10.24
C LEU A 200 6.60 -28.27 11.75
N ARG A 201 7.18 -29.27 12.43
CA ARG A 201 7.84 -29.04 13.72
C ARG A 201 8.96 -28.01 13.53
N SER A 202 8.58 -26.74 13.38
CA SER A 202 9.54 -25.64 13.44
C SER A 202 10.12 -25.61 14.86
N MET A 203 11.34 -26.12 15.01
CA MET A 203 12.05 -26.12 16.29
C MET A 203 12.47 -24.69 16.65
N ARG A 204 11.55 -23.92 17.26
CA ARG A 204 11.91 -22.81 18.14
C ARG A 204 11.46 -23.13 19.56
N PRO A 205 12.35 -23.67 20.42
CA PRO A 205 12.02 -24.01 21.81
C PRO A 205 12.03 -22.75 22.69
N THR A 206 11.19 -21.76 22.38
CA THR A 206 11.00 -20.56 23.21
C THR A 206 9.58 -20.02 23.15
N ASN A 207 8.96 -19.94 24.33
CA ASN A 207 7.80 -19.11 24.69
C ASN A 207 6.41 -19.55 24.19
N ARG A 208 5.43 -19.16 25.01
CA ARG A 208 3.98 -19.28 24.82
C ARG A 208 3.56 -18.75 23.43
N PRO A 209 2.61 -19.40 22.73
CA PRO A 209 2.10 -18.86 21.46
C PRO A 209 1.58 -17.43 21.65
N PRO A 210 1.76 -16.55 20.65
CA PRO A 210 1.28 -15.18 20.71
C PRO A 210 -0.24 -15.15 20.92
N PRO A 211 -0.79 -14.10 21.58
CA PRO A 211 -2.22 -13.99 21.74
C PRO A 211 -2.89 -13.82 20.37
N PRO A 212 -3.94 -14.59 20.05
CA PRO A 212 -4.65 -14.44 18.78
C PRO A 212 -5.32 -13.06 18.71
N PHE A 213 -5.57 -12.56 17.50
CA PHE A 213 -6.11 -11.21 17.27
C PHE A 213 -7.40 -10.94 18.06
N ALA A 214 -8.30 -11.93 18.16
CA ALA A 214 -9.53 -11.83 18.96
C ALA A 214 -9.25 -11.64 20.47
N ALA A 215 -8.18 -12.23 21.01
CA ALA A 215 -7.78 -12.01 22.40
C ALA A 215 -7.18 -10.60 22.61
N VAL A 216 -6.48 -10.06 21.60
CA VAL A 216 -5.99 -8.67 21.60
C VAL A 216 -7.15 -7.67 21.49
N GLN A 217 -8.20 -8.00 20.73
CA GLN A 217 -9.44 -7.22 20.68
C GLN A 217 -10.16 -7.21 22.05
N ALA A 218 -10.31 -8.38 22.67
CA ALA A 218 -11.01 -8.53 23.95
C ALA A 218 -10.26 -7.95 25.16
N ASN A 219 -8.92 -7.91 25.14
CA ASN A 219 -8.11 -7.43 26.26
C ASN A 219 -7.51 -6.03 25.98
N PRO A 220 -7.94 -4.97 26.69
CA PRO A 220 -7.43 -3.61 26.48
C PRO A 220 -5.97 -3.42 26.91
N ALA A 221 -5.41 -4.33 27.72
CA ALA A 221 -4.00 -4.30 28.12
C ALA A 221 -3.05 -4.91 27.06
N LEU A 222 -3.59 -5.51 25.99
CA LEU A 222 -2.81 -5.99 24.85
C LEU A 222 -2.78 -4.96 23.72
N ASN A 223 -1.61 -4.85 23.08
CA ASN A 223 -1.38 -3.97 21.94
C ASN A 223 -1.66 -4.69 20.63
N PHE A 224 -2.24 -4.00 19.66
CA PHE A 224 -2.25 -4.44 18.28
C PHE A 224 -0.88 -4.20 17.64
N HIS A 225 -0.37 -5.20 16.93
CA HIS A 225 0.81 -5.07 16.08
C HIS A 225 0.37 -5.26 14.63
N VAL A 226 0.52 -4.21 13.82
CA VAL A 226 0.14 -4.15 12.40
C VAL A 226 1.37 -3.84 11.56
N LEU A 227 1.58 -4.64 10.52
CA LEU A 227 2.62 -4.40 9.51
C LEU A 227 1.98 -3.93 8.21
N LEU A 228 2.41 -2.78 7.71
CA LEU A 228 2.00 -2.24 6.43
C LEU A 228 3.11 -2.47 5.39
N VAL A 229 2.74 -2.96 4.21
CA VAL A 229 3.62 -3.09 3.05
C VAL A 229 3.09 -2.16 1.96
N VAL A 230 3.88 -1.15 1.58
CA VAL A 230 3.52 -0.22 0.49
C VAL A 230 4.47 -0.44 -0.68
N ALA A 231 3.93 -0.81 -1.83
CA ALA A 231 4.68 -0.87 -3.08
C ALA A 231 4.00 -0.08 -4.19
N ARG A 232 4.81 0.64 -4.97
CA ARG A 232 4.42 1.56 -6.03
C ARG A 232 5.46 1.51 -7.16
N ASP A 233 5.00 1.63 -8.40
CA ASP A 233 5.84 1.70 -9.59
C ASP A 233 6.07 3.17 -9.97
N PHE A 234 7.26 3.67 -9.64
CA PHE A 234 7.64 5.06 -9.83
C PHE A 234 8.00 5.37 -11.30
N SER A 235 8.11 4.35 -12.16
CA SER A 235 8.47 4.53 -13.56
C SER A 235 7.30 4.96 -14.44
N ARG A 236 6.07 4.87 -13.94
CA ARG A 236 4.85 5.25 -14.66
C ARG A 236 4.45 6.70 -14.41
N SER A 237 3.79 7.32 -15.39
CA SER A 237 3.38 8.72 -15.32
C SER A 237 2.09 8.96 -16.13
N GLY A 238 1.44 10.12 -15.96
CA GLY A 238 0.20 10.41 -16.68
C GLY A 238 -0.93 9.47 -16.27
N ALA A 239 -1.64 8.93 -17.27
CA ALA A 239 -2.69 7.91 -17.14
C ALA A 239 -2.30 6.70 -16.30
N GLU A 240 -1.03 6.32 -16.33
CA GLU A 240 -0.53 5.05 -15.80
C GLU A 240 0.14 5.19 -14.43
N ARG A 241 0.22 6.43 -13.91
CA ARG A 241 0.80 6.75 -12.61
C ARG A 241 0.01 6.02 -11.52
N ASP A 242 0.73 5.36 -10.61
CA ASP A 242 0.12 4.71 -9.46
C ASP A 242 -0.62 5.72 -8.54
N PRO A 243 -1.62 5.24 -7.76
CA PRO A 243 -2.28 6.06 -6.76
C PRO A 243 -1.32 6.44 -5.62
N GLU A 244 -1.66 7.49 -4.88
CA GLU A 244 -0.89 7.86 -3.70
C GLU A 244 -0.82 6.71 -2.67
N PRO A 245 0.26 6.63 -1.89
CA PRO A 245 0.43 5.63 -0.82
C PRO A 245 -0.34 5.98 0.47
N ASP A 246 -1.18 7.01 0.48
CA ASP A 246 -1.96 7.38 1.66
C ASP A 246 -3.21 6.51 1.86
N LEU A 247 -3.70 5.78 0.85
CA LEU A 247 -4.93 4.98 0.92
C LEU A 247 -4.99 4.03 2.12
N ALA A 248 -3.91 3.30 2.40
CA ALA A 248 -3.82 2.43 3.57
C ALA A 248 -3.11 3.09 4.77
N GLN A 249 -2.10 3.93 4.50
CA GLN A 249 -1.30 4.55 5.54
C GLN A 249 -2.09 5.56 6.37
N TRP A 250 -2.94 6.38 5.72
CA TRP A 250 -3.76 7.40 6.35
C TRP A 250 -4.74 6.84 7.39
N PRO A 251 -5.60 5.85 7.09
CA PRO A 251 -6.52 5.28 8.07
C PRO A 251 -5.76 4.61 9.22
N LEU A 252 -4.70 3.85 8.93
CA LEU A 252 -3.88 3.19 9.96
C LEU A 252 -3.23 4.19 10.93
N MET A 253 -2.63 5.27 10.43
CA MET A 253 -2.06 6.34 11.27
C MET A 253 -3.14 7.14 12.00
N SER A 254 -4.30 7.36 11.37
CA SER A 254 -5.44 8.03 12.00
C SER A 254 -5.97 7.24 13.19
N VAL A 255 -6.09 5.92 13.05
CA VAL A 255 -6.45 5.00 14.14
C VAL A 255 -5.33 4.89 15.17
N GLN A 256 -4.04 4.86 14.77
CA GLN A 256 -2.91 4.88 15.70
C GLN A 256 -2.96 6.10 16.62
N ARG A 257 -3.29 7.28 16.07
CA ARG A 257 -3.49 8.51 16.84
C ARG A 257 -4.67 8.41 17.83
N LYS A 258 -5.78 7.75 17.45
CA LYS A 258 -6.92 7.47 18.36
C LYS A 258 -6.57 6.45 19.46
N MET A 259 -5.64 5.54 19.22
CA MET A 259 -5.31 4.40 20.09
C MET A 259 -4.02 4.58 20.92
N HIS A 260 -3.27 5.66 20.69
CA HIS A 260 -2.01 5.97 21.35
C HIS A 260 -1.04 4.76 21.38
N SER A 261 -0.63 4.30 22.55
CA SER A 261 0.32 3.18 22.73
C SER A 261 -0.25 1.81 22.39
N ARG A 262 -1.58 1.66 22.23
CA ARG A 262 -2.23 0.35 21.99
C ARG A 262 -2.10 -0.14 20.53
N LEU A 263 -1.52 0.65 19.63
CA LEU A 263 -1.22 0.23 18.25
C LEU A 263 0.25 0.48 17.88
N LEU A 264 1.00 -0.61 17.75
CA LEU A 264 2.28 -0.63 17.04
C LEU A 264 1.99 -0.79 15.54
N LEU A 265 2.13 0.30 14.80
CA LEU A 265 2.17 0.30 13.35
C LEU A 265 3.62 0.32 12.89
N GLU A 266 4.01 -0.62 12.03
CA GLU A 266 5.31 -0.59 11.33
C GLU A 266 5.09 -0.65 9.83
N VAL A 267 6.03 -0.13 9.04
CA VAL A 267 5.97 -0.16 7.57
C VAL A 267 7.25 -0.76 7.01
N VAL A 268 7.12 -1.76 6.12
CA VAL A 268 8.23 -2.40 5.40
C VAL A 268 8.80 -1.42 4.37
N ARG A 269 10.12 -1.18 4.40
CA ARG A 269 10.78 -0.14 3.61
C ARG A 269 12.14 -0.58 3.04
N PRO A 270 12.33 -0.58 1.71
CA PRO A 270 11.28 -0.47 0.68
C PRO A 270 10.29 -1.64 0.80
N GLY A 271 9.05 -1.49 0.31
CA GLY A 271 8.03 -2.55 0.29
C GLY A 271 8.34 -3.67 -0.71
N SER A 272 9.50 -4.31 -0.56
CA SER A 272 9.96 -5.48 -1.31
C SER A 272 9.60 -6.77 -0.56
N ARG A 273 9.63 -7.90 -1.27
CA ARG A 273 9.36 -9.22 -0.67
C ARG A 273 10.49 -9.60 0.31
N GLU A 274 11.72 -9.25 -0.05
CA GLU A 274 12.94 -9.55 0.69
C GLU A 274 12.97 -8.77 2.02
N GLU A 275 12.63 -7.47 1.99
CA GLU A 275 12.49 -6.66 3.21
C GLU A 275 11.29 -7.12 4.06
N LEU A 276 10.17 -7.57 3.47
CA LEU A 276 9.05 -8.13 4.24
C LEU A 276 9.50 -9.38 5.03
N ALA A 277 10.18 -10.32 4.36
CA ALA A 277 10.71 -11.52 5.02
C ALA A 277 11.72 -11.14 6.11
N GLY A 278 12.70 -10.29 5.80
CA GLY A 278 13.71 -9.83 6.76
C GLY A 278 13.12 -9.08 7.96
N HIS A 279 12.10 -8.24 7.74
CA HIS A 279 11.38 -7.52 8.80
C HIS A 279 10.71 -8.51 9.76
N LEU A 280 9.98 -9.49 9.23
CA LEU A 280 9.32 -10.52 10.01
C LEU A 280 10.31 -11.44 10.75
N ASP A 281 11.41 -11.82 10.12
CA ASP A 281 12.48 -12.62 10.75
C ASP A 281 13.13 -11.89 11.93
N VAL A 282 13.51 -10.62 11.75
CA VAL A 282 14.12 -9.79 12.81
C VAL A 282 13.13 -9.54 13.95
N ARG A 283 11.85 -9.25 13.65
CA ARG A 283 10.82 -9.05 14.68
C ARG A 283 10.49 -10.33 15.44
N ALA A 284 10.39 -11.47 14.75
CA ALA A 284 10.21 -12.77 15.39
C ALA A 284 11.40 -13.13 16.31
N ALA A 285 12.64 -12.81 15.91
CA ALA A 285 13.83 -12.99 16.78
C ALA A 285 13.82 -12.07 18.02
N GLN A 286 13.12 -10.94 17.96
CA GLN A 286 12.92 -10.01 19.09
C GLN A 286 11.67 -10.36 19.93
N GLY A 287 10.95 -11.43 19.61
CA GLY A 287 9.69 -11.80 20.28
C GLY A 287 8.50 -10.90 19.93
N VAL A 288 8.58 -10.15 18.83
CA VAL A 288 7.49 -9.31 18.31
C VAL A 288 6.77 -10.07 17.21
N HIS A 289 5.50 -10.39 17.48
CA HIS A 289 4.58 -11.02 16.54
C HIS A 289 3.61 -9.98 15.95
N PHE A 290 3.20 -10.13 14.69
CA PHE A 290 2.22 -9.26 14.04
C PHE A 290 0.89 -9.98 13.88
N HIS A 291 -0.20 -9.34 14.29
CA HIS A 291 -1.53 -9.95 14.23
C HIS A 291 -2.23 -9.69 12.88
N LEU A 292 -1.85 -8.61 12.19
CA LEU A 292 -2.40 -8.22 10.90
C LEU A 292 -1.30 -7.67 9.97
N VAL A 293 -1.32 -8.09 8.70
CA VAL A 293 -0.48 -7.53 7.63
C VAL A 293 -1.37 -6.90 6.54
N HIS A 294 -1.09 -5.65 6.17
CA HIS A 294 -1.75 -4.97 5.06
C HIS A 294 -0.81 -4.84 3.87
N PHE A 295 -1.29 -5.22 2.69
CA PHE A 295 -0.62 -5.04 1.41
C PHE A 295 -1.31 -3.95 0.61
N ASP A 296 -0.64 -2.79 0.50
CA ASP A 296 -1.04 -1.67 -0.35
C ASP A 296 -0.16 -1.68 -1.61
N LEU A 297 -0.56 -2.49 -2.60
CA LEU A 297 0.20 -2.74 -3.83
C LEU A 297 -0.68 -3.37 -4.92
N HIS A 298 -0.22 -3.36 -6.17
CA HIS A 298 -1.01 -3.92 -7.28
C HIS A 298 -1.05 -5.45 -7.28
N GLY A 299 -2.22 -6.01 -7.60
CA GLY A 299 -2.40 -7.43 -7.94
C GLY A 299 -2.58 -7.62 -9.45
N ARG A 300 -2.16 -8.77 -9.97
CA ARG A 300 -2.38 -9.21 -11.36
C ARG A 300 -2.58 -10.72 -11.43
N ILE A 301 -3.27 -11.19 -12.46
CA ILE A 301 -3.28 -12.60 -12.86
C ILE A 301 -2.50 -12.71 -14.17
N MET A 302 -1.58 -13.67 -14.25
CA MET A 302 -0.73 -13.90 -15.41
C MET A 302 -0.37 -15.39 -15.50
N CYS A 303 -0.18 -15.92 -16.71
CA CYS A 303 0.35 -17.26 -16.90
C CYS A 303 1.74 -17.39 -16.25
N ASP A 304 1.98 -18.54 -15.61
CA ASP A 304 3.29 -18.96 -15.13
C ASP A 304 4.11 -19.65 -16.24
N GLU A 305 5.29 -20.18 -15.88
CA GLU A 305 6.21 -20.88 -16.79
C GLU A 305 5.59 -22.14 -17.44
N HIS A 306 4.51 -22.68 -16.87
CA HIS A 306 3.77 -23.84 -17.38
C HIS A 306 2.49 -23.43 -18.14
N GLY A 307 2.24 -22.14 -18.31
CA GLY A 307 1.04 -21.60 -18.96
C GLY A 307 -0.18 -21.47 -18.04
N ASN A 308 -0.09 -21.87 -16.77
CA ASN A 308 -1.22 -21.80 -15.84
C ASN A 308 -1.43 -20.37 -15.37
N GLU A 309 -2.67 -19.86 -15.39
CA GLU A 309 -2.97 -18.59 -14.75
C GLU A 309 -2.70 -18.69 -13.23
N VAL A 310 -1.83 -17.81 -12.72
CA VAL A 310 -1.57 -17.69 -11.29
C VAL A 310 -1.60 -16.21 -10.87
N PRO A 311 -1.95 -15.90 -9.61
CA PRO A 311 -2.03 -14.54 -9.13
C PRO A 311 -0.69 -14.07 -8.56
N TRP A 312 -0.35 -12.83 -8.88
CA TRP A 312 0.91 -12.17 -8.56
C TRP A 312 0.65 -10.84 -7.84
N LEU A 313 1.57 -10.49 -6.95
CA LEU A 313 1.62 -9.21 -6.24
C LEU A 313 2.84 -8.43 -6.71
N LEU A 314 2.68 -7.13 -6.95
CA LEU A 314 3.73 -6.24 -7.47
C LEU A 314 4.45 -5.54 -6.32
N PHE A 315 5.52 -6.15 -5.83
CA PHE A 315 6.37 -5.60 -4.76
C PHE A 315 7.39 -4.60 -5.31
N ALA A 316 7.87 -3.68 -4.47
CA ALA A 316 8.94 -2.77 -4.86
C ALA A 316 10.24 -3.56 -5.09
N LYS A 317 10.98 -3.24 -6.14
CA LYS A 317 12.29 -3.84 -6.40
C LYS A 317 13.31 -3.39 -5.34
N GLN A 318 13.96 -4.34 -4.69
CA GLN A 318 15.13 -4.07 -3.85
C GLN A 318 16.31 -3.72 -4.76
N ASN A 319 16.68 -2.44 -4.83
CA ASN A 319 17.85 -2.02 -5.61
C ASN A 319 19.12 -2.20 -4.76
N HIS A 320 19.81 -3.33 -4.94
CA HIS A 320 21.22 -3.42 -4.58
C HIS A 320 22.05 -2.63 -5.60
N VAL A 321 22.07 -1.30 -5.46
CA VAL A 321 22.82 -0.40 -6.34
C VAL A 321 24.33 -0.63 -6.12
N PRO A 322 25.10 -1.11 -7.10
CA PRO A 322 26.55 -1.05 -7.01
C PRO A 322 26.96 0.42 -7.00
N ARG A 323 27.93 0.80 -6.15
CA ARG A 323 28.40 2.19 -5.91
C ARG A 323 28.73 3.02 -7.17
N THR A 324 28.79 2.40 -8.35
CA THR A 324 29.14 2.96 -9.66
C THR A 324 27.94 3.26 -10.58
N HIS A 325 26.70 2.90 -10.24
CA HIS A 325 25.54 3.15 -11.09
C HIS A 325 24.56 4.08 -10.37
N GLY A 326 24.21 5.20 -11.01
CA GLY A 326 23.35 6.23 -10.39
C GLY A 326 21.91 5.76 -10.16
N TYR A 327 21.14 6.55 -9.43
CA TYR A 327 19.75 6.25 -9.11
C TYR A 327 18.90 5.79 -10.31
N GLN A 328 18.36 4.59 -10.18
CA GLN A 328 17.31 4.05 -11.03
C GLN A 328 15.96 4.29 -10.37
N VAL A 329 15.00 4.78 -11.14
CA VAL A 329 13.62 4.98 -10.70
C VAL A 329 13.05 3.64 -10.21
N PRO A 330 12.50 3.55 -8.99
CA PRO A 330 12.08 2.28 -8.42
C PRO A 330 10.93 1.66 -9.23
N GLN A 331 11.14 0.43 -9.65
CA GLN A 331 10.13 -0.36 -10.37
C GLN A 331 9.52 -1.41 -9.44
N THR A 332 8.42 -2.01 -9.88
CA THR A 332 7.85 -3.18 -9.21
C THR A 332 8.30 -4.49 -9.85
N HIS A 333 8.43 -5.54 -9.05
CA HIS A 333 8.71 -6.91 -9.45
C HIS A 333 7.55 -7.82 -9.02
N LEU A 334 7.30 -8.86 -9.81
CA LEU A 334 6.25 -9.85 -9.55
C LEU A 334 6.70 -10.85 -8.48
N ALA A 335 5.86 -11.13 -7.49
CA ALA A 335 6.00 -12.25 -6.55
C ALA A 335 4.72 -13.11 -6.58
N LYS A 336 4.86 -14.44 -6.63
CA LYS A 336 3.69 -15.34 -6.65
C LYS A 336 2.95 -15.25 -5.32
N ALA A 337 1.62 -15.30 -5.34
CA ALA A 337 0.81 -15.29 -4.13
C ALA A 337 1.21 -16.37 -3.12
N ALA A 338 1.51 -17.59 -3.59
CA ALA A 338 1.94 -18.70 -2.75
C ALA A 338 3.25 -18.41 -2.00
N ASP A 339 4.23 -17.78 -2.65
CA ASP A 339 5.51 -17.42 -2.00
C ASP A 339 5.28 -16.45 -0.83
N ILE A 340 4.38 -15.49 -1.01
CA ILE A 340 4.02 -14.50 0.03
C ILE A 340 3.22 -15.18 1.16
N ALA A 341 2.25 -16.01 0.81
CA ALA A 341 1.46 -16.77 1.77
C ALA A 341 2.35 -17.68 2.63
N ALA A 342 3.34 -18.35 2.02
CA ALA A 342 4.35 -19.15 2.71
C ALA A 342 5.24 -18.30 3.63
N VAL A 343 5.67 -17.10 3.22
CA VAL A 343 6.38 -16.18 4.12
C VAL A 343 5.54 -15.87 5.35
N LEU A 344 4.29 -15.43 5.18
CA LEU A 344 3.38 -15.06 6.27
C LEU A 344 3.07 -16.24 7.22
N ALA A 345 2.85 -17.44 6.66
CA ALA A 345 2.54 -18.64 7.43
C ALA A 345 3.66 -19.07 8.39
N ARG A 346 4.94 -18.81 8.05
CA ARG A 346 6.10 -19.09 8.92
C ARG A 346 6.17 -18.20 10.15
N HIS A 347 5.46 -17.07 10.17
CA HIS A 347 5.39 -16.13 11.29
C HIS A 347 4.01 -16.12 11.96
N ASP A 348 3.19 -17.15 11.72
CA ASP A 348 1.84 -17.32 12.30
C ASP A 348 0.96 -16.06 12.13
N ILE A 349 1.00 -15.41 10.96
CA ILE A 349 0.16 -14.25 10.66
C ILE A 349 -1.29 -14.69 10.45
N GLU A 350 -2.20 -14.19 11.31
CA GLU A 350 -3.61 -14.60 11.30
C GLU A 350 -4.50 -13.82 10.34
N ASN A 351 -4.22 -12.54 10.10
CA ASN A 351 -5.11 -11.63 9.37
C ASN A 351 -4.37 -10.89 8.26
N VAL A 352 -4.97 -10.83 7.08
CA VAL A 352 -4.40 -10.09 5.94
C VAL A 352 -5.45 -9.18 5.31
N VAL A 353 -5.01 -7.99 4.90
CA VAL A 353 -5.81 -7.08 4.06
C VAL A 353 -5.04 -6.84 2.76
N LEU A 354 -5.63 -7.24 1.63
CA LEU A 354 -5.09 -7.10 0.28
C LEU A 354 -5.76 -5.91 -0.42
N ASN A 355 -5.18 -4.71 -0.30
CA ASN A 355 -5.51 -3.60 -1.18
C ASN A 355 -4.82 -3.78 -2.53
N ALA A 356 -5.26 -4.81 -3.25
CA ALA A 356 -4.71 -5.25 -4.53
C ALA A 356 -5.84 -5.70 -5.46
N CYS A 357 -5.97 -5.08 -6.63
CA CYS A 357 -6.97 -5.46 -7.64
C CYS A 357 -6.88 -6.95 -8.00
N LEU A 358 -8.03 -7.58 -8.29
CA LEU A 358 -8.16 -9.01 -8.61
C LEU A 358 -7.72 -9.99 -7.48
N SER A 359 -7.44 -9.53 -6.26
CA SER A 359 -6.96 -10.39 -5.17
C SER A 359 -7.99 -11.42 -4.66
N ALA A 360 -9.25 -11.31 -5.07
CA ALA A 360 -10.30 -12.32 -4.84
C ALA A 360 -10.96 -12.82 -6.13
N TYR A 361 -10.35 -12.57 -7.29
CA TYR A 361 -10.83 -13.09 -8.57
C TYR A 361 -10.66 -14.61 -8.63
N ASN A 362 -11.69 -15.33 -9.09
CA ASN A 362 -11.77 -16.79 -9.05
C ASN A 362 -12.57 -17.29 -10.27
N ARG A 363 -12.38 -16.71 -11.47
CA ARG A 363 -13.14 -17.12 -12.66
C ARG A 363 -12.61 -18.38 -13.35
N THR A 364 -11.32 -18.66 -13.23
CA THR A 364 -10.62 -19.77 -13.90
C THR A 364 -10.22 -20.91 -12.97
N GLY A 365 -10.39 -20.75 -11.65
CA GLY A 365 -10.15 -21.78 -10.64
C GLY A 365 -9.80 -21.17 -9.27
N SER A 366 -9.91 -21.95 -8.19
CA SER A 366 -9.52 -21.46 -6.85
C SER A 366 -8.06 -21.01 -6.79
N ALA A 367 -7.20 -21.62 -7.62
CA ALA A 367 -5.79 -21.27 -7.80
C ALA A 367 -5.54 -19.86 -8.35
N THR A 368 -6.53 -19.17 -8.93
CA THR A 368 -6.39 -17.75 -9.32
C THR A 368 -6.82 -16.76 -8.22
N SER A 369 -7.43 -17.25 -7.13
CA SER A 369 -7.80 -16.43 -5.97
C SER A 369 -6.65 -16.31 -4.97
N LEU A 370 -6.00 -15.14 -4.99
CA LEU A 370 -4.99 -14.70 -4.02
C LEU A 370 -5.46 -14.91 -2.57
N ALA A 371 -6.74 -14.60 -2.28
CA ALA A 371 -7.34 -14.81 -0.97
C ALA A 371 -7.44 -16.30 -0.58
N HIS A 372 -7.80 -17.20 -1.51
CA HIS A 372 -7.89 -18.64 -1.21
C HIS A 372 -6.52 -19.25 -0.93
N ILE A 373 -5.50 -18.91 -1.73
CA ILE A 373 -4.10 -19.32 -1.50
C ILE A 373 -3.65 -18.92 -0.09
N PHE A 374 -4.03 -17.74 0.38
CA PHE A 374 -3.68 -17.27 1.72
C PHE A 374 -4.38 -18.10 2.82
N LEU A 375 -5.66 -18.43 2.66
CA LEU A 375 -6.40 -19.31 3.59
C LEU A 375 -5.79 -20.72 3.64
N GLU A 376 -5.48 -21.32 2.48
CA GLU A 376 -4.81 -22.62 2.36
C GLU A 376 -3.51 -22.69 3.19
N HIS A 377 -2.70 -21.62 3.13
CA HIS A 377 -1.41 -21.53 3.84
C HIS A 377 -1.51 -21.34 5.36
N GLY A 378 -2.69 -21.08 5.92
CA GLY A 378 -2.87 -20.96 7.38
C GLY A 378 -3.62 -19.72 7.85
N ILE A 379 -3.76 -18.70 6.99
CA ILE A 379 -4.31 -17.39 7.38
C ILE A 379 -5.79 -17.54 7.72
N CYS A 380 -6.23 -16.88 8.80
CA CYS A 380 -7.57 -17.03 9.35
C CYS A 380 -8.59 -16.10 8.70
N ASN A 381 -8.22 -14.86 8.40
CA ASN A 381 -9.10 -13.88 7.77
C ASN A 381 -8.36 -13.12 6.66
N VAL A 382 -9.02 -12.94 5.51
CA VAL A 382 -8.52 -12.15 4.39
C VAL A 382 -9.59 -11.15 3.95
N SER A 383 -9.23 -9.87 3.87
CA SER A 383 -9.97 -8.85 3.11
C SER A 383 -9.29 -8.65 1.76
N ALA A 384 -10.05 -8.59 0.68
CA ALA A 384 -9.53 -8.61 -0.70
C ALA A 384 -10.48 -7.90 -1.68
N MET A 385 -10.00 -7.68 -2.91
CA MET A 385 -10.74 -7.00 -3.97
C MET A 385 -11.13 -8.00 -5.06
N TRP A 386 -12.42 -8.15 -5.32
CA TRP A 386 -12.94 -9.13 -6.30
C TRP A 386 -12.53 -8.81 -7.73
N PHE A 387 -12.46 -7.51 -8.06
CA PHE A 387 -12.08 -7.01 -9.39
C PHE A 387 -11.07 -5.85 -9.30
N PHE A 388 -10.95 -5.05 -10.35
CA PHE A 388 -10.44 -3.69 -10.25
C PHE A 388 -11.33 -2.87 -9.30
N VAL A 389 -10.75 -1.89 -8.61
CA VAL A 389 -11.44 -1.07 -7.61
C VAL A 389 -10.89 0.36 -7.61
N HIS A 390 -11.79 1.33 -7.44
CA HIS A 390 -11.42 2.74 -7.46
C HIS A 390 -10.86 3.20 -6.11
N TRP A 391 -9.95 4.18 -6.14
CA TRP A 391 -9.30 4.67 -4.93
C TRP A 391 -10.28 5.29 -3.91
N GLN A 392 -11.42 5.83 -4.36
CA GLN A 392 -12.47 6.34 -3.46
C GLN A 392 -13.16 5.20 -2.71
N THR A 393 -13.50 4.11 -3.39
CA THR A 393 -14.04 2.87 -2.80
C THR A 393 -13.11 2.36 -1.71
N VAL A 394 -11.81 2.24 -2.04
CA VAL A 394 -10.76 1.79 -1.12
C VAL A 394 -10.61 2.73 0.07
N SER A 395 -10.59 4.05 -0.14
CA SER A 395 -10.46 5.04 0.94
C SER A 395 -11.64 4.93 1.91
N THR A 396 -12.88 4.95 1.39
CA THR A 396 -14.09 4.82 2.23
C THR A 396 -14.12 3.47 2.96
N TYR A 397 -13.75 2.38 2.29
CA TYR A 397 -13.67 1.05 2.90
C TYR A 397 -12.64 1.00 4.04
N LEU A 398 -11.39 1.40 3.78
CA LEU A 398 -10.28 1.27 4.74
C LEU A 398 -10.42 2.24 5.91
N ASP A 399 -10.93 3.45 5.70
CA ASP A 399 -11.23 4.41 6.78
C ASP A 399 -12.21 3.78 7.79
N THR A 400 -13.33 3.21 7.35
CA THR A 400 -14.31 2.56 8.24
C THR A 400 -13.83 1.20 8.75
N PHE A 401 -13.22 0.37 7.91
CA PHE A 401 -12.75 -0.97 8.27
C PHE A 401 -11.75 -0.93 9.43
N TYR A 402 -10.75 -0.03 9.37
CA TYR A 402 -9.75 0.06 10.42
C TYR A 402 -10.29 0.65 11.71
N ASP A 403 -11.21 1.61 11.64
CA ASP A 403 -11.86 2.14 12.83
C ASP A 403 -12.69 1.05 13.54
N GLU A 404 -13.45 0.28 12.78
CA GLU A 404 -14.26 -0.81 13.32
C GLU A 404 -13.41 -1.96 13.89
N VAL A 405 -12.40 -2.44 13.15
CA VAL A 405 -11.64 -3.64 13.55
C VAL A 405 -10.62 -3.37 14.66
N LEU A 406 -10.01 -2.18 14.72
CA LEU A 406 -8.97 -1.85 15.70
C LEU A 406 -9.51 -0.99 16.86
N TYR A 407 -10.19 0.12 16.57
CA TYR A 407 -10.62 1.09 17.59
C TYR A 407 -11.93 0.67 18.30
N HIS A 408 -12.92 0.21 17.54
CA HIS A 408 -14.15 -0.40 18.08
C HIS A 408 -14.03 -1.91 18.34
N CYS A 409 -12.91 -2.54 17.98
CA CYS A 409 -12.58 -3.94 18.24
C CYS A 409 -13.64 -4.95 17.73
N LYS A 410 -14.31 -4.65 16.60
CA LYS A 410 -15.28 -5.55 15.97
C LYS A 410 -14.60 -6.77 15.32
N PRO A 411 -15.27 -7.94 15.25
CA PRO A 411 -14.78 -9.06 14.46
C PRO A 411 -14.49 -8.66 13.00
N PHE A 412 -13.44 -9.25 12.41
CA PHE A 412 -12.93 -8.88 11.09
C PHE A 412 -14.00 -8.82 9.98
N HIS A 413 -14.90 -9.80 9.93
CA HIS A 413 -16.00 -9.84 8.97
C HIS A 413 -17.05 -8.74 9.18
N ILE A 414 -17.37 -8.41 10.45
CA ILE A 414 -18.28 -7.30 10.78
C ILE A 414 -17.67 -5.96 10.36
N ALA A 415 -16.37 -5.76 10.60
CA ALA A 415 -15.68 -4.55 10.13
C ALA A 415 -15.69 -4.43 8.61
N ALA A 416 -15.53 -5.53 7.86
CA ALA A 416 -15.66 -5.53 6.41
C ALA A 416 -17.08 -5.17 5.93
N GLN A 417 -18.11 -5.67 6.60
CA GLN A 417 -19.51 -5.33 6.30
C GLN A 417 -19.82 -3.84 6.58
N ARG A 418 -19.26 -3.27 7.64
CA ARG A 418 -19.36 -1.82 7.93
C ARG A 418 -18.62 -0.98 6.90
N GLY A 419 -17.45 -1.44 6.43
CA GLY A 419 -16.76 -0.83 5.28
C GLY A 419 -17.61 -0.80 4.01
N ARG A 420 -18.29 -1.90 3.67
CA ARG A 420 -19.22 -1.93 2.53
C ARG A 420 -20.45 -1.06 2.72
N GLU A 421 -20.99 -0.99 3.94
CA GLU A 421 -22.09 -0.09 4.28
C GLU A 421 -21.69 1.39 4.15
N ALA A 422 -20.46 1.75 4.56
CA ALA A 422 -19.92 3.09 4.36
C ALA A 422 -19.77 3.44 2.86
N ILE A 423 -19.37 2.50 2.01
CA ILE A 423 -19.39 2.70 0.55
C ILE A 423 -20.83 2.93 0.06
N ARG A 424 -21.83 2.16 0.52
CA ARG A 424 -23.23 2.39 0.11
C ARG A 424 -23.78 3.75 0.56
N GLN A 425 -23.33 4.27 1.69
CA GLN A 425 -23.68 5.61 2.19
C GLN A 425 -22.90 6.75 1.52
N LYS A 426 -21.75 6.44 0.91
CA LYS A 426 -20.85 7.39 0.25
C LYS A 426 -20.23 6.72 -0.98
N PRO A 427 -21.02 6.49 -2.04
CA PRO A 427 -20.57 5.80 -3.24
C PRO A 427 -19.47 6.57 -3.96
N THR A 428 -18.68 5.87 -4.77
CA THR A 428 -17.71 6.52 -5.65
C THR A 428 -18.42 7.43 -6.65
N SER A 429 -17.95 8.67 -6.79
CA SER A 429 -18.52 9.66 -7.70
C SER A 429 -17.51 10.05 -8.79
N ARG A 430 -17.95 9.94 -10.05
CA ARG A 430 -17.12 10.10 -11.26
C ARG A 430 -17.85 11.00 -12.24
N ILE A 431 -17.24 12.14 -12.57
CA ILE A 431 -17.84 13.14 -13.48
C ILE A 431 -19.27 13.54 -13.01
N GLY A 432 -19.50 13.54 -11.68
CA GLY A 432 -20.80 13.83 -11.06
C GLY A 432 -21.78 12.67 -10.96
N ARG A 433 -21.51 11.50 -11.55
CA ARG A 433 -22.35 10.28 -11.43
C ARG A 433 -21.83 9.37 -10.31
N GLU A 434 -22.72 8.89 -9.46
CA GLU A 434 -22.43 7.88 -8.43
C GLU A 434 -22.43 6.45 -9.03
N TYR A 435 -21.66 5.54 -8.43
CA TYR A 435 -21.50 4.15 -8.88
C TYR A 435 -21.73 3.18 -7.71
N GLN A 436 -22.31 2.02 -8.00
CA GLN A 436 -22.52 0.94 -7.03
C GLN A 436 -21.31 0.00 -7.04
N ASP A 437 -20.36 0.22 -6.14
CA ASP A 437 -19.06 -0.45 -6.11
C ASP A 437 -18.75 -1.15 -4.76
N PHE A 438 -19.68 -1.09 -3.81
CA PHE A 438 -19.53 -1.69 -2.48
C PHE A 438 -19.27 -3.20 -2.49
N PHE A 439 -19.70 -3.92 -3.52
CA PHE A 439 -19.55 -5.38 -3.62
C PHE A 439 -18.12 -5.81 -3.99
N LEU A 440 -17.23 -4.88 -4.34
CA LEU A 440 -15.85 -5.18 -4.73
C LEU A 440 -14.97 -5.56 -3.54
N CYS A 441 -15.28 -5.02 -2.35
CA CYS A 441 -14.51 -5.25 -1.13
C CYS A 441 -15.03 -6.48 -0.38
N VAL A 442 -14.43 -7.64 -0.66
CA VAL A 442 -14.88 -8.95 -0.18
C VAL A 442 -14.08 -9.40 1.04
N ASN A 443 -14.67 -10.28 1.86
CA ASN A 443 -14.01 -10.84 3.04
C ASN A 443 -14.20 -12.36 3.09
N TYR A 444 -13.10 -13.05 3.38
CA TYR A 444 -13.03 -14.47 3.67
C TYR A 444 -12.63 -14.72 5.12
N SER A 445 -13.21 -15.75 5.72
CA SER A 445 -12.86 -16.29 7.03
C SER A 445 -12.65 -17.80 6.90
N ARG A 446 -11.61 -18.38 7.50
CA ARG A 446 -11.37 -19.84 7.43
C ARG A 446 -12.42 -20.65 8.23
N ARG A 447 -12.94 -20.08 9.31
CA ARG A 447 -13.88 -20.75 10.22
C ARG A 447 -15.11 -19.88 10.46
N ARG A 448 -16.27 -20.52 10.70
CA ARG A 448 -17.46 -19.82 11.19
C ARG A 448 -17.14 -19.20 12.57
N PRO A 449 -17.44 -17.91 12.79
CA PRO A 449 -17.39 -17.32 14.12
C PRO A 449 -18.36 -18.06 15.04
N THR A 450 -17.86 -18.69 16.10
CA THR A 450 -18.72 -19.26 17.15
C THR A 450 -19.28 -18.14 18.01
N ALA A 451 -20.59 -18.19 18.32
CA ALA A 451 -21.33 -17.14 19.04
C ALA A 451 -20.68 -16.64 20.34
N GLN A 452 -19.88 -17.47 21.02
CA GLN A 452 -19.11 -17.09 22.22
C GLN A 452 -18.10 -15.94 21.99
N VAL A 453 -17.70 -15.65 20.75
CA VAL A 453 -16.79 -14.54 20.41
C VAL A 453 -17.53 -13.23 20.12
N VAL A 454 -18.87 -13.27 19.99
CA VAL A 454 -19.68 -12.15 19.47
C VAL A 454 -20.32 -11.31 20.58
N SER A 455 -20.16 -11.65 21.86
CA SER A 455 -20.68 -10.83 22.96
C SER A 455 -19.97 -9.46 22.99
N PRO A 456 -20.66 -8.35 22.69
CA PRO A 456 -20.07 -7.04 22.81
C PRO A 456 -20.07 -6.70 24.30
N ILE A 457 -18.89 -6.71 24.93
CA ILE A 457 -18.72 -6.03 26.21
C ILE A 457 -19.01 -4.56 25.93
N ALA A 458 -20.19 -4.12 26.35
CA ALA A 458 -20.62 -2.74 26.19
C ALA A 458 -19.59 -1.85 26.88
N ARG A 459 -18.97 -0.95 26.11
CA ARG A 459 -18.28 0.20 26.71
C ARG A 459 -19.38 1.07 27.29
N ASP A 460 -19.57 1.04 28.60
CA ASP A 460 -20.31 2.10 29.28
C ASP A 460 -19.68 3.45 28.86
N PRO A 461 -20.48 4.40 28.36
CA PRO A 461 -19.96 5.73 28.06
C PRO A 461 -19.49 6.34 29.38
N SER A 462 -18.20 6.66 29.46
CA SER A 462 -17.66 7.34 30.64
C SER A 462 -18.49 8.61 30.92
N PRO A 463 -18.88 8.87 32.18
CA PRO A 463 -19.80 9.95 32.49
C PRO A 463 -19.22 11.28 32.01
N ALA A 464 -20.05 12.06 31.31
CA ALA A 464 -19.67 13.39 30.86
C ALA A 464 -19.20 14.24 32.05
N PRO A 465 -18.18 15.11 31.88
CA PRO A 465 -17.63 15.90 32.98
C PRO A 465 -18.69 16.88 33.50
N SER A 466 -19.29 16.53 34.63
CA SER A 466 -20.29 17.35 35.32
C SER A 466 -19.68 18.68 35.74
N ALA A 467 -20.31 19.78 35.34
CA ALA A 467 -19.92 21.11 35.75
C ALA A 467 -20.03 21.31 37.28
N ARG A 468 -19.20 22.23 37.79
CA ARG A 468 -19.21 22.81 39.15
C ARG A 468 -18.65 21.93 40.30
N SER A 469 -17.41 22.24 40.65
CA SER A 469 -17.11 22.64 42.03
C SER A 469 -16.22 23.88 42.01
N GLN A 470 -16.76 25.03 42.40
CA GLN A 470 -15.94 26.20 42.73
C GLN A 470 -15.34 26.02 44.13
N GLY A 471 -14.22 26.71 44.38
CA GLY A 471 -13.77 27.03 45.72
C GLY A 471 -12.66 26.13 46.27
N SER A 472 -11.41 26.53 46.07
CA SER A 472 -10.50 26.78 47.20
C SER A 472 -9.34 27.69 46.80
N THR A 473 -9.15 28.69 47.64
CA THR A 473 -8.31 29.88 47.45
C THR A 473 -6.83 29.59 47.78
N THR A 474 -5.92 30.18 46.99
CA THR A 474 -4.62 30.76 47.39
C THR A 474 -3.79 30.13 48.52
N SER A 475 -2.52 29.82 48.23
CA SER A 475 -1.40 30.48 48.93
C SER A 475 -0.07 30.32 48.17
N ASP A 476 0.55 31.45 47.84
CA ASP A 476 2.00 31.53 47.62
C ASP A 476 2.71 31.53 48.98
N THR A 477 3.89 30.91 49.08
CA THR A 477 5.16 31.56 49.50
C THR A 477 6.24 30.55 49.90
N SER A 478 7.43 30.73 49.33
CA SER A 478 8.72 30.95 50.04
C SER A 478 9.90 30.37 49.25
N ALA A 479 11.10 30.93 49.48
CA ALA A 479 12.29 30.69 48.66
C ALA A 479 13.56 30.54 49.53
N LYS A 480 14.61 29.93 48.95
CA LYS A 480 15.97 29.71 49.53
C LYS A 480 15.97 28.63 50.64
N SER A 481 16.98 27.79 50.91
CA SER A 481 18.27 27.38 50.28
C SER A 481 18.77 26.10 51.04
N PHE A 482 19.92 25.43 50.87
CA PHE A 482 21.19 25.64 50.14
C PHE A 482 21.83 24.24 49.81
N MET A 483 22.86 24.22 48.93
CA MET A 483 23.89 23.17 48.67
C MET A 483 23.84 21.75 49.29
N SER A 484 23.88 20.73 48.43
CA SER A 484 25.06 19.83 48.29
C SER A 484 24.98 19.06 46.95
N GLY A 485 26.11 18.55 46.45
CA GLY A 485 26.21 18.05 45.08
C GLY A 485 26.00 16.53 44.95
N MET A 486 25.35 16.11 43.85
CA MET A 486 25.58 14.83 43.17
C MET A 486 24.87 14.85 41.80
N TRP A 487 25.28 13.94 40.90
CA TRP A 487 24.76 13.81 39.53
C TRP A 487 23.22 13.88 39.43
N LYS A 488 22.71 14.64 38.46
CA LYS A 488 21.34 14.52 37.96
C LYS A 488 21.36 14.11 36.49
N PRO A 489 20.71 12.99 36.10
CA PRO A 489 20.33 12.77 34.72
C PRO A 489 19.43 13.91 34.25
N SER A 490 19.53 14.30 32.98
CA SER A 490 18.63 15.29 32.39
C SER A 490 17.21 14.72 32.28
N THR A 491 16.36 15.03 33.26
CA THR A 491 14.93 14.72 33.22
C THR A 491 14.30 15.44 32.02
N PRO A 492 13.56 14.74 31.13
CA PRO A 492 12.79 15.41 30.09
C PRO A 492 11.75 16.33 30.73
N ARG A 493 11.52 17.50 30.13
CA ARG A 493 10.55 18.46 30.66
C ARG A 493 9.15 17.93 30.43
N LEU A 494 8.36 17.90 31.50
CA LEU A 494 6.96 17.45 31.51
C LEU A 494 6.04 18.20 30.51
N ALA A 495 6.47 19.37 30.02
CA ALA A 495 5.77 20.17 29.02
C ALA A 495 5.86 19.60 27.59
N ASP A 496 6.95 18.94 27.22
CA ASP A 496 7.15 18.46 25.83
C ASP A 496 6.25 17.24 25.53
N SER A 497 5.87 16.48 26.56
CA SER A 497 4.99 15.31 26.47
C SER A 497 3.51 15.59 26.18
N PHE A 498 3.05 16.85 26.24
CA PHE A 498 1.62 17.20 26.04
C PHE A 498 1.31 17.88 24.69
N ILE A 499 2.31 18.20 23.87
CA ILE A 499 2.10 18.92 22.59
C ILE A 499 1.79 17.97 21.41
N LEU A 500 2.11 16.68 21.54
CA LEU A 500 1.99 15.65 20.49
C LEU A 500 0.55 15.28 20.08
N GLY A 501 -0.48 15.84 20.72
CA GLY A 501 -1.88 15.62 20.35
C GLY A 501 -2.40 16.51 19.20
N GLY A 502 -1.65 17.55 18.81
CA GLY A 502 -2.14 18.61 17.93
C GLY A 502 -1.73 18.54 16.45
N GLU A 503 -0.66 17.81 16.10
CA GLU A 503 -0.20 17.78 14.70
C GLU A 503 -1.14 16.92 13.83
N PRO A 504 -1.50 17.39 12.61
CA PRO A 504 -2.26 16.58 11.67
C PRO A 504 -1.40 15.39 11.23
N VAL A 505 -2.04 14.22 11.07
CA VAL A 505 -1.42 13.11 10.35
C VAL A 505 -1.01 13.61 8.97
N MET A 506 0.12 13.11 8.45
CA MET A 506 0.60 13.44 7.10
C MET A 506 -0.01 12.48 6.09
N ARG A 507 -0.51 12.98 4.96
CA ARG A 507 -0.81 12.14 3.78
C ARG A 507 0.48 11.88 3.02
N MET A 508 0.90 10.62 2.97
CA MET A 508 2.07 10.21 2.19
C MET A 508 1.77 10.38 0.70
N GLN A 509 2.72 10.95 -0.03
CA GLN A 509 2.64 11.11 -1.48
C GLN A 509 3.77 10.34 -2.15
N LEU A 510 3.63 9.97 -3.42
CA LEU A 510 4.66 9.21 -4.17
C LEU A 510 6.04 9.86 -4.07
N HIS A 511 6.14 11.19 -4.22
CA HIS A 511 7.42 11.88 -4.09
C HIS A 511 8.06 11.77 -2.70
N LEU A 512 7.27 11.61 -1.63
CA LEU A 512 7.75 11.39 -0.26
C LEU A 512 8.16 9.92 -0.04
N LEU A 513 7.45 8.97 -0.66
CA LEU A 513 7.85 7.56 -0.70
C LEU A 513 9.15 7.37 -1.50
N GLU A 514 9.40 8.21 -2.52
CA GLU A 514 10.68 8.27 -3.24
C GLU A 514 11.83 8.71 -2.32
N LEU A 515 11.58 9.66 -1.40
CA LEU A 515 12.56 10.06 -0.39
C LEU A 515 12.84 8.92 0.60
N GLU A 516 11.81 8.22 1.08
CA GLU A 516 12.02 7.01 1.90
C GLU A 516 12.87 5.99 1.14
N TYR A 517 12.54 5.69 -0.12
CA TYR A 517 13.30 4.74 -0.95
C TYR A 517 14.77 5.13 -1.09
N LYS A 518 15.06 6.41 -1.38
CA LYS A 518 16.42 6.94 -1.47
C LYS A 518 17.16 6.86 -0.13
N LEU A 519 16.50 7.15 1.00
CA LEU A 519 17.09 6.96 2.33
C LEU A 519 17.39 5.47 2.60
N MET A 520 16.48 4.55 2.27
CA MET A 520 16.71 3.11 2.47
C MET A 520 17.88 2.58 1.64
N THR A 521 18.08 3.13 0.44
CA THR A 521 19.05 2.66 -0.57
C THR A 521 20.43 3.29 -0.39
N PHE A 522 20.50 4.61 -0.26
CA PHE A 522 21.77 5.37 -0.27
C PHE A 522 22.22 5.82 1.12
N ARG A 523 21.35 5.76 2.14
CA ARG A 523 21.54 6.25 3.52
C ARG A 523 21.71 7.77 3.66
N VAL A 524 22.40 8.39 2.71
CA VAL A 524 22.67 9.82 2.60
C VAL A 524 21.79 10.39 1.48
N VAL A 525 20.96 11.38 1.79
CA VAL A 525 20.12 12.07 0.80
C VAL A 525 20.25 13.59 0.97
N TYR A 526 20.31 14.31 -0.15
CA TYR A 526 20.14 15.76 -0.17
C TYR A 526 18.75 16.10 -0.69
N ALA A 527 17.94 16.71 0.17
CA ALA A 527 16.61 17.20 -0.16
C ALA A 527 16.68 18.69 -0.53
N SER A 528 16.26 18.97 -1.77
CA SER A 528 16.22 20.32 -2.34
C SER A 528 14.80 20.85 -2.49
N ASP A 529 14.63 22.14 -2.28
CA ASP A 529 13.44 22.87 -2.73
C ASP A 529 13.65 23.73 -3.98
N LEU A 530 14.84 23.74 -4.59
CA LEU A 530 15.20 24.56 -5.76
C LEU A 530 14.98 26.07 -5.55
N ARG A 531 15.18 26.58 -4.32
CA ARG A 531 15.00 28.01 -3.94
C ARG A 531 13.59 28.54 -4.22
N ARG A 532 12.58 27.67 -4.37
CA ARG A 532 11.23 28.08 -4.78
C ARG A 532 10.53 28.90 -3.68
N PRO A 533 9.92 30.05 -4.02
CA PRO A 533 9.16 30.85 -3.07
C PRO A 533 7.98 30.05 -2.51
N GLY A 534 7.74 30.15 -1.20
CA GLY A 534 6.68 29.38 -0.53
C GLY A 534 6.99 27.89 -0.33
N SER A 535 8.25 27.46 -0.51
CA SER A 535 8.70 26.10 -0.18
C SER A 535 8.28 25.66 1.22
N LYS A 536 7.73 24.46 1.32
CA LYS A 536 7.38 23.78 2.58
C LYS A 536 8.40 22.72 3.00
N LEU A 537 9.59 22.65 2.38
CA LEU A 537 10.55 21.55 2.61
C LEU A 537 10.79 21.27 4.11
N ASN A 538 11.14 22.29 4.90
CA ASN A 538 11.42 22.09 6.32
C ASN A 538 10.21 21.53 7.10
N SER A 539 9.00 22.04 6.86
CA SER A 539 7.79 21.57 7.56
C SER A 539 7.30 20.21 7.05
N THR A 540 7.44 19.91 5.76
CA THR A 540 7.24 18.57 5.21
C THR A 540 8.17 17.56 5.87
N ILE A 541 9.46 17.87 6.01
CA ILE A 541 10.43 16.95 6.63
C ILE A 541 10.19 16.80 8.13
N ASP A 542 9.80 17.86 8.85
CA ASP A 542 9.45 17.75 10.26
C ASP A 542 8.16 16.88 10.46
N GLN A 543 7.20 16.92 9.53
CA GLN A 543 6.05 15.98 9.50
C GLN A 543 6.48 14.54 9.16
N MET A 544 7.40 14.35 8.20
CA MET A 544 7.93 13.01 7.89
C MET A 544 8.71 12.42 9.08
N VAL A 545 9.48 13.24 9.80
CA VAL A 545 10.16 12.84 11.05
C VAL A 545 9.14 12.34 12.08
N HIS A 546 8.03 13.05 12.30
CA HIS A 546 6.96 12.60 13.20
C HIS A 546 6.38 11.24 12.76
N MET A 547 6.09 11.07 11.47
CA MET A 547 5.63 9.82 10.87
C MET A 547 6.64 8.67 11.03
N TRP A 548 7.94 8.91 10.80
CA TRP A 548 9.01 7.92 10.93
C TRP A 548 9.21 7.43 12.36
N LEU A 549 9.08 8.32 13.35
CA LEU A 549 9.10 7.97 14.77
C LEU A 549 7.86 7.15 15.16
N ASN A 550 6.67 7.50 14.67
CA ASN A 550 5.43 6.79 14.99
C ASN A 550 5.34 5.40 14.33
N THR A 551 5.89 5.25 13.12
CA THR A 551 5.91 4.00 12.33
C THR A 551 7.17 3.15 12.54
N ASN A 552 7.90 3.42 13.62
CA ASN A 552 9.08 2.69 14.10
C ASN A 552 10.24 2.53 13.09
N LEU A 553 10.41 3.52 12.19
CA LEU A 553 11.54 3.56 11.26
C LEU A 553 12.84 3.99 11.93
N VAL A 554 12.75 4.97 12.84
CA VAL A 554 13.88 5.48 13.65
C VAL A 554 13.45 5.65 15.10
N ASP A 555 14.37 5.43 16.04
CA ASP A 555 14.14 5.68 17.47
C ASP A 555 14.41 7.16 17.82
N GLU A 556 15.34 7.80 17.11
CA GLU A 556 15.70 9.21 17.32
C GLU A 556 16.10 9.97 16.04
N VAL A 557 15.97 11.29 16.12
CA VAL A 557 16.38 12.26 15.09
C VAL A 557 17.24 13.35 15.73
N LEU A 558 18.44 13.55 15.18
CA LEU A 558 19.43 14.54 15.63
C LEU A 558 19.60 15.64 14.58
N TYR A 559 19.43 16.89 14.97
CA TYR A 559 19.53 18.04 14.05
C TYR A 559 20.87 18.77 14.21
N TYR A 560 21.45 19.21 13.09
CA TYR A 560 22.75 19.88 13.00
C TYR A 560 22.69 21.08 12.07
N LYS A 561 23.65 22.00 12.19
CA LYS A 561 23.97 22.96 11.12
C LYS A 561 25.28 22.56 10.46
N ALA A 562 25.39 22.66 9.13
CA ALA A 562 26.58 22.23 8.40
C ALA A 562 27.89 22.88 8.90
N LYS A 563 27.82 24.13 9.37
CA LYS A 563 28.97 24.84 9.98
C LYS A 563 29.50 24.22 11.27
N ASP A 564 28.74 23.33 11.92
CA ASP A 564 29.20 22.65 13.13
C ASP A 564 30.22 21.53 12.80
N PHE A 565 30.24 21.04 11.56
CA PHE A 565 31.23 20.08 11.04
C PHE A 565 32.59 20.73 10.72
N ALA A 566 32.64 22.06 10.53
CA ALA A 566 33.89 22.81 10.35
C ALA A 566 34.71 22.95 11.64
N ARG A 567 34.10 22.67 12.79
CA ARG A 567 34.74 22.84 14.10
C ARG A 567 35.72 21.70 14.34
N SER A 568 37.00 21.98 14.19
CA SER A 568 38.09 21.08 14.57
C SER A 568 37.90 20.55 16.00
N THR A 569 38.42 19.34 16.26
CA THR A 569 38.19 18.46 17.40
C THR A 569 38.75 18.99 18.75
N LEU A 570 38.46 20.24 19.10
CA LEU A 570 38.88 20.95 20.31
C LEU A 570 38.05 20.54 21.56
N SER A 571 37.78 19.25 21.69
CA SER A 571 37.26 18.63 22.91
C SER A 571 37.86 17.25 23.09
N ARG A 572 39.08 17.21 23.63
CA ARG A 572 39.76 15.99 24.11
C ARG A 572 38.97 15.20 25.19
N MET A 573 37.84 15.73 25.67
CA MET A 573 36.94 15.07 26.61
C MET A 573 35.87 14.17 25.97
N PHE A 574 35.60 14.26 24.66
CA PHE A 574 34.58 13.45 23.99
C PHE A 574 35.09 12.89 22.66
N PRO A 575 35.56 11.63 22.62
CA PRO A 575 35.91 10.97 21.36
C PRO A 575 34.67 10.80 20.46
N GLY A 576 34.70 11.36 19.25
CA GLY A 576 33.85 10.92 18.14
C GLY A 576 32.54 11.68 17.84
N GLY A 577 32.15 12.73 18.58
CA GLY A 577 30.82 13.34 18.42
C GLY A 577 30.79 14.77 17.85
N VAL A 578 30.16 14.99 16.68
CA VAL A 578 29.66 16.32 16.29
C VAL A 578 28.46 16.67 17.19
N LYS A 579 28.48 17.85 17.83
CA LYS A 579 27.42 18.24 18.77
C LYS A 579 26.13 18.61 18.02
N HIS A 580 25.07 17.82 18.22
CA HIS A 580 23.73 18.13 17.73
C HIS A 580 23.13 19.37 18.43
N ARG A 581 22.20 20.04 17.74
CA ARG A 581 21.50 21.25 18.19
C ARG A 581 20.17 20.94 18.87
N GLU A 582 19.46 19.96 18.33
CA GLU A 582 18.15 19.50 18.78
C GLU A 582 18.13 17.96 18.64
N ARG A 583 17.41 17.29 19.54
CA ARG A 583 17.19 15.85 19.51
C ARG A 583 15.71 15.60 19.72
N ARG A 584 15.08 14.91 18.77
CA ARG A 584 13.73 14.36 18.91
C ARG A 584 13.87 12.86 19.10
N THR A 585 13.22 12.30 20.10
CA THR A 585 13.13 10.86 20.29
C THR A 585 11.69 10.43 20.06
N ARG A 586 11.47 9.16 19.74
CA ARG A 586 10.12 8.60 19.66
C ARG A 586 9.39 8.88 20.96
N ALA A 587 8.15 9.36 20.86
CA ALA A 587 7.31 9.59 22.02
C ALA A 587 7.01 8.25 22.69
N THR A 588 7.76 7.92 23.73
CA THR A 588 7.40 6.84 24.63
C THR A 588 6.19 7.33 25.40
N ASN A 589 4.98 6.93 24.97
CA ASN A 589 3.69 7.39 25.52
C ASN A 589 3.41 6.94 26.98
N GLY A 590 4.46 6.59 27.74
CA GLY A 590 4.47 6.61 29.19
C GLY A 590 5.52 7.60 29.65
N GLY A 591 5.12 8.58 30.47
CA GLY A 591 6.03 9.29 31.37
C GLY A 591 6.44 8.37 32.51
N TYR A 592 6.19 8.76 33.76
CA TYR A 592 6.47 7.90 34.93
C TYR A 592 5.77 6.52 34.88
N LEU A 593 4.69 6.40 34.10
CA LEU A 593 3.96 5.16 33.84
C LEU A 593 4.70 4.16 32.94
N GLN A 594 5.83 4.51 32.31
CA GLN A 594 6.61 3.59 31.47
C GLN A 594 7.17 2.38 32.26
N LEU A 595 7.23 2.48 33.59
CA LEU A 595 7.54 1.36 34.48
C LEU A 595 6.42 0.31 34.58
N LEU A 596 5.19 0.64 34.14
CA LEU A 596 4.00 -0.19 34.22
C LEU A 596 3.57 -0.78 32.86
N PHE A 597 4.27 -0.44 31.78
CA PHE A 597 3.97 -0.90 30.42
C PHE A 597 5.14 -1.68 29.81
N PRO A 598 4.89 -2.55 28.80
CA PRO A 598 5.97 -3.27 28.11
C PRO A 598 7.02 -2.31 27.54
N ARG A 599 8.29 -2.76 27.52
CA ARG A 599 9.38 -1.99 26.89
C ARG A 599 9.00 -1.68 25.44
N PRO A 600 9.21 -0.44 24.95
CA PRO A 600 8.90 -0.10 23.57
C PRO A 600 9.74 -0.96 22.62
N VAL A 601 9.09 -1.49 21.59
CA VAL A 601 9.76 -2.20 20.49
C VAL A 601 10.68 -1.19 19.79
N ARG A 602 12.00 -1.40 19.89
CA ARG A 602 13.02 -0.56 19.26
C ARG A 602 12.82 -0.49 17.74
N ALA A 603 13.20 0.61 17.12
CA ALA A 603 13.22 0.71 15.67
C ALA A 603 14.21 -0.29 15.05
N LEU A 604 13.96 -0.71 13.81
CA LEU A 604 14.90 -1.57 13.07
C LEU A 604 16.18 -0.82 12.65
N ARG A 605 16.09 0.52 12.59
CA ARG A 605 17.16 1.44 12.19
C ARG A 605 17.14 2.58 13.22
N GLN A 606 18.29 3.08 13.66
CA GLN A 606 18.40 3.71 14.98
C GLN A 606 18.25 5.24 14.95
N THR A 607 19.08 5.92 14.15
CA THR A 607 19.19 7.39 14.19
C THR A 607 19.11 8.01 12.79
N LEU A 608 18.30 9.08 12.67
CA LEU A 608 18.33 10.00 11.53
C LEU A 608 19.07 11.29 11.90
N HIS A 609 20.05 11.68 11.10
CA HIS A 609 20.79 12.93 11.25
C HIS A 609 20.29 13.93 10.20
N VAL A 610 19.71 15.06 10.62
CA VAL A 610 19.20 16.12 9.74
C VAL A 610 20.15 17.31 9.76
N VAL A 611 20.77 17.65 8.63
CA VAL A 611 21.74 18.75 8.51
C VAL A 611 21.13 19.91 7.74
N ARG A 612 21.01 21.07 8.39
CA ARG A 612 20.50 22.32 7.80
C ARG A 612 21.66 23.29 7.45
N ASP A 613 21.36 24.30 6.65
CA ASP A 613 22.27 25.36 6.21
C ASP A 613 23.50 24.86 5.40
N VAL A 614 23.36 23.78 4.63
CA VAL A 614 24.51 23.15 3.94
C VAL A 614 25.04 23.98 2.76
N ASP A 615 24.16 24.58 1.96
CA ASP A 615 24.53 25.24 0.70
C ASP A 615 25.54 26.37 0.92
N GLY A 616 25.22 27.29 1.84
CA GLY A 616 26.07 28.44 2.18
C GLY A 616 27.35 28.10 2.96
N VAL A 617 27.55 26.84 3.34
CA VAL A 617 28.81 26.35 3.95
C VAL A 617 29.67 25.60 2.92
N VAL A 618 29.02 24.87 2.02
CA VAL A 618 29.69 24.03 0.99
C VAL A 618 29.99 24.83 -0.29
N ALA A 619 29.21 25.88 -0.57
CA ALA A 619 29.39 26.84 -1.65
C ALA A 619 29.03 28.26 -1.16
N PRO A 620 29.88 28.90 -0.33
CA PRO A 620 29.59 30.19 0.31
C PRO A 620 29.52 31.40 -0.65
N GLY A 621 29.83 31.22 -1.93
CA GLY A 621 29.96 32.29 -2.91
C GLY A 621 31.27 33.09 -2.75
N PHE A 622 31.40 34.15 -3.54
CA PHE A 622 32.52 35.10 -3.46
C PHE A 622 32.03 36.44 -2.92
N LEU A 623 32.75 36.99 -1.95
CA LEU A 623 32.56 38.34 -1.41
C LEU A 623 33.67 39.26 -1.93
N ALA A 624 33.49 40.58 -1.78
CA ALA A 624 34.50 41.56 -2.17
C ALA A 624 35.77 41.54 -1.28
N ASP A 625 35.69 40.96 -0.08
CA ASP A 625 36.80 40.86 0.88
C ASP A 625 37.56 39.54 0.69
N ALA A 626 38.81 39.64 0.24
CA ALA A 626 39.70 38.50 0.02
C ALA A 626 40.06 37.73 1.32
N GLY A 627 40.19 38.43 2.45
CA GLY A 627 40.45 37.80 3.75
C GLY A 627 39.23 37.01 4.23
N ARG A 628 38.03 37.55 4.00
CA ARG A 628 36.77 36.85 4.26
C ARG A 628 36.60 35.62 3.38
N ASN A 629 36.93 35.71 2.09
CA ASN A 629 36.90 34.57 1.17
C ASN A 629 37.85 33.45 1.60
N ALA A 630 39.09 33.79 1.99
CA ALA A 630 40.04 32.80 2.50
C ALA A 630 39.54 32.10 3.79
N GLN A 631 38.90 32.86 4.70
CA GLN A 631 38.28 32.29 5.89
C GLN A 631 37.11 31.34 5.55
N LEU A 632 36.26 31.72 4.58
CA LEU A 632 35.12 30.91 4.14
C LEU A 632 35.57 29.63 3.44
N GLU A 633 36.60 29.69 2.58
CA GLU A 633 37.17 28.51 1.92
C GLU A 633 37.82 27.55 2.91
N HIS A 634 38.52 28.06 3.93
CA HIS A 634 39.03 27.23 5.02
C HIS A 634 37.89 26.56 5.82
N GLN A 635 36.82 27.28 6.15
CA GLN A 635 35.64 26.72 6.82
C GLN A 635 34.93 25.66 5.97
N ARG A 636 34.80 25.90 4.66
CA ARG A 636 34.24 24.98 3.67
C ARG A 636 35.03 23.68 3.60
N SER A 637 36.36 23.77 3.45
CA SER A 637 37.26 22.61 3.43
C SER A 637 37.15 21.77 4.69
N MET A 638 37.17 22.43 5.86
CA MET A 638 36.98 21.76 7.16
C MET A 638 35.58 21.13 7.29
N ALA A 639 34.52 21.81 6.85
CA ALA A 639 33.15 21.29 6.86
C ALA A 639 33.01 20.06 5.96
N GLN A 640 33.53 20.10 4.73
CA GLN A 640 33.50 18.97 3.80
C GLN A 640 34.27 17.76 4.36
N ALA A 641 35.46 17.97 4.95
CA ALA A 641 36.20 16.91 5.62
C ALA A 641 35.49 16.35 6.87
N GLY A 642 34.75 17.18 7.61
CA GLY A 642 33.88 16.75 8.71
C GLY A 642 32.68 15.92 8.23
N LEU A 643 31.96 16.41 7.23
CA LEU A 643 30.80 15.74 6.62
C LEU A 643 31.19 14.42 5.98
N ARG A 644 32.33 14.35 5.29
CA ARG A 644 32.84 13.12 4.69
C ARG A 644 33.09 12.03 5.73
N ARG A 645 33.88 12.33 6.76
CA ARG A 645 34.13 11.37 7.86
C ARG A 645 32.83 10.89 8.53
N PHE A 646 31.86 11.78 8.68
CA PHE A 646 30.57 11.45 9.27
C PHE A 646 29.71 10.55 8.36
N ALA A 647 29.72 10.79 7.04
CA ALA A 647 29.07 9.92 6.07
C ALA A 647 29.78 8.55 5.96
N ASP A 648 31.11 8.53 5.93
CA ASP A 648 31.91 7.31 5.88
C ASP A 648 31.59 6.42 7.10
N GLN A 649 31.62 6.98 8.33
CA GLN A 649 31.21 6.28 9.56
C GLN A 649 29.76 5.76 9.48
N LEU A 650 28.82 6.55 8.96
CA LEU A 650 27.41 6.17 8.85
C LEU A 650 27.17 5.03 7.85
N HIS A 651 28.00 4.94 6.81
CA HIS A 651 28.01 3.80 5.88
C HIS A 651 28.60 2.54 6.54
N GLU A 652 29.60 2.68 7.41
CA GLU A 652 30.18 1.58 8.21
C GLU A 652 29.20 1.06 9.29
N ASP A 653 28.56 1.96 10.05
CA ASP A 653 27.64 1.65 11.16
C ASP A 653 26.38 0.90 10.70
N GLY A 654 25.97 1.04 9.43
CA GLY A 654 24.90 0.24 8.84
C GLY A 654 23.47 0.50 9.35
N HIS A 655 23.27 1.29 10.39
CA HIS A 655 21.96 1.45 11.07
C HIS A 655 21.41 2.88 11.14
N SER A 656 22.11 3.88 10.58
CA SER A 656 21.74 5.30 10.65
C SER A 656 21.57 5.94 9.26
N TYR A 657 21.02 7.17 9.26
CA TYR A 657 20.67 7.95 8.06
C TYR A 657 21.12 9.40 8.12
N LEU A 658 21.39 10.00 6.96
CA LEU A 658 21.80 11.40 6.85
C LEU A 658 20.94 12.13 5.81
N LEU A 659 20.23 13.16 6.23
CA LEU A 659 19.37 13.99 5.39
C LEU A 659 19.87 15.44 5.42
N PHE A 660 20.39 15.92 4.29
CA PHE A 660 20.71 17.32 4.09
C PHE A 660 19.48 18.08 3.61
N LEU A 661 19.23 19.25 4.19
CA LEU A 661 18.20 20.19 3.72
C LEU A 661 18.87 21.41 3.10
N GLY A 662 18.54 21.67 1.84
CA GLY A 662 19.04 22.81 1.07
C GLY A 662 18.11 23.18 -0.08
N SER A 663 18.64 23.96 -1.01
CA SER A 663 17.87 24.60 -2.08
C SER A 663 18.54 24.49 -3.46
N GLU A 664 19.64 23.76 -3.59
CA GLU A 664 20.42 23.67 -4.83
C GLU A 664 20.03 22.47 -5.71
N ASP A 665 20.41 22.51 -6.98
CA ASP A 665 20.02 21.51 -7.97
C ASP A 665 20.86 20.22 -7.95
N ALA A 666 20.50 19.27 -8.82
CA ALA A 666 21.20 18.00 -8.96
C ALA A 666 22.64 18.14 -9.51
N GLN A 667 22.97 19.23 -10.21
CA GLN A 667 24.32 19.50 -10.69
C GLN A 667 25.20 20.02 -9.54
N TRP A 668 24.68 20.87 -8.67
CA TRP A 668 25.34 21.30 -7.44
C TRP A 668 25.64 20.12 -6.52
N TRP A 669 24.66 19.23 -6.28
CA TRP A 669 24.87 17.99 -5.52
C TRP A 669 26.02 17.15 -6.10
N ARG A 670 25.99 16.90 -7.42
CA ARG A 670 27.04 16.14 -8.12
C ARG A 670 28.42 16.79 -7.96
N THR A 671 28.49 18.10 -8.06
CA THR A 671 29.74 18.86 -7.98
C THR A 671 30.35 18.82 -6.58
N TYR A 672 29.54 18.97 -5.53
CA TYR A 672 30.06 19.26 -4.20
C TYR A 672 29.92 18.14 -3.17
N LEU A 673 28.95 17.23 -3.31
CA LEU A 673 28.59 16.25 -2.28
C LEU A 673 28.45 14.80 -2.77
N GLN A 674 28.55 14.51 -4.08
CA GLN A 674 28.51 13.14 -4.61
C GLN A 674 29.52 12.18 -3.95
N HIS A 675 30.66 12.71 -3.49
CA HIS A 675 31.69 11.94 -2.79
C HIS A 675 31.21 11.32 -1.45
N LEU A 676 30.06 11.76 -0.91
CA LEU A 676 29.41 11.18 0.27
C LEU A 676 28.60 9.90 -0.04
N GLN A 677 28.57 9.46 -1.31
CA GLN A 677 27.84 8.28 -1.78
C GLN A 677 26.32 8.33 -1.53
N GLY A 678 25.77 9.53 -1.48
CA GLY A 678 24.33 9.79 -1.37
C GLY A 678 23.65 10.08 -2.71
N GLU A 679 22.36 10.43 -2.65
CA GLU A 679 21.57 10.81 -3.82
C GLU A 679 20.78 12.11 -3.62
N TRP A 680 20.45 12.79 -4.73
CA TRP A 680 19.65 14.01 -4.74
C TRP A 680 18.15 13.71 -4.83
N TRP A 681 17.35 14.47 -4.09
CA TRP A 681 15.89 14.43 -4.12
C TRP A 681 15.31 15.84 -4.12
N VAL A 682 14.15 16.02 -4.77
CA VAL A 682 13.46 17.31 -4.89
C VAL A 682 12.10 17.23 -4.22
N HIS A 683 11.83 18.20 -3.33
CA HIS A 683 10.53 18.36 -2.68
C HIS A 683 9.53 19.02 -3.63
N LEU A 684 9.15 18.29 -4.68
CA LEU A 684 8.12 18.69 -5.63
C LEU A 684 7.09 17.56 -5.67
N PRO A 685 5.83 17.81 -5.23
CA PRO A 685 4.74 16.88 -5.45
C PRO A 685 4.66 16.50 -6.92
N TRP A 686 4.64 15.20 -7.18
CA TRP A 686 4.45 14.67 -8.53
C TRP A 686 3.03 15.00 -8.96
N SER A 687 2.85 16.05 -9.75
CA SER A 687 1.60 16.30 -10.48
C SER A 687 1.22 15.09 -11.32
N TYR A 688 -0.06 14.99 -11.70
CA TYR A 688 -0.55 13.97 -12.63
C TYR A 688 0.23 13.92 -13.95
N THR A 689 0.94 14.99 -14.30
CA THR A 689 1.89 15.04 -15.42
C THR A 689 3.32 15.34 -14.95
N VAL A 690 4.26 14.68 -15.65
CA VAL A 690 5.72 14.91 -15.72
C VAL A 690 6.58 14.48 -14.52
N HIS A 691 7.34 13.38 -14.71
CA HIS A 691 8.73 13.29 -14.26
C HIS A 691 9.62 12.59 -15.31
N SER A 692 10.60 13.35 -15.85
CA SER A 692 11.90 12.93 -16.41
C SER A 692 12.39 13.88 -17.51
N ARG A 693 11.54 14.28 -18.47
CA ARG A 693 11.97 15.09 -19.64
C ARG A 693 12.16 16.60 -19.39
N TYR A 694 11.50 17.20 -18.39
CA TYR A 694 11.53 18.66 -18.17
C TYR A 694 12.55 19.18 -17.13
N ILE A 695 13.33 18.32 -16.48
CA ILE A 695 14.35 18.77 -15.50
C ILE A 695 15.49 19.57 -16.20
N ARG A 696 15.63 19.49 -17.53
CA ARG A 696 16.57 20.33 -18.30
C ARG A 696 16.10 21.76 -18.58
N GLU A 697 14.82 22.07 -18.43
CA GLU A 697 14.23 23.35 -18.87
C GLU A 697 13.66 24.22 -17.74
N VAL A 698 13.89 23.85 -16.47
CA VAL A 698 13.65 24.78 -15.35
C VAL A 698 14.80 25.79 -15.25
N ARG A 699 14.91 26.64 -16.29
CA ARG A 699 15.66 27.90 -16.24
C ARG A 699 14.68 29.06 -16.29
N LEU A 700 14.50 29.69 -15.13
CA LEU A 700 13.96 31.04 -14.91
C LEU A 700 12.59 31.37 -15.56
N PRO A 701 11.58 31.80 -14.76
CA PRO A 701 10.55 32.67 -15.31
C PRO A 701 11.25 33.91 -15.88
N THR A 702 11.22 34.09 -17.20
CA THR A 702 11.71 35.31 -17.85
C THR A 702 10.97 36.52 -17.29
N GLU A 703 11.72 37.61 -17.09
CA GLU A 703 11.26 38.84 -16.45
C GLU A 703 9.90 39.32 -16.96
N GLU A 704 9.07 39.79 -16.03
CA GLU A 704 7.87 40.56 -16.33
C GLU A 704 8.27 41.77 -17.20
N ARG A 705 7.82 41.78 -18.46
CA ARG A 705 7.92 42.96 -19.31
C ARG A 705 7.08 44.08 -18.68
N LYS A 706 7.77 45.00 -17.99
CA LYS A 706 7.19 46.26 -17.52
C LYS A 706 6.41 46.93 -18.65
N PRO A 707 5.19 47.45 -18.40
CA PRO A 707 4.47 48.22 -19.40
C PRO A 707 5.25 49.49 -19.73
N LYS A 708 5.40 49.78 -21.03
CA LYS A 708 5.96 51.06 -21.49
C LYS A 708 4.99 52.18 -21.10
N LEU A 709 5.40 53.06 -20.20
CA LEU A 709 4.78 54.39 -20.09
C LEU A 709 5.02 55.11 -21.43
N GLY A 710 3.94 55.47 -22.10
CA GLY A 710 3.99 56.47 -23.16
C GLY A 710 4.11 57.86 -22.55
N ILE A 711 5.12 58.61 -22.98
CA ILE A 711 5.20 60.05 -22.77
C ILE A 711 5.05 60.69 -24.16
N GLN A 712 4.02 61.51 -24.32
CA GLN A 712 3.93 62.50 -25.39
C GLN A 712 4.70 63.75 -24.93
N GLY A 713 5.43 64.41 -25.84
CA GLY A 713 6.26 65.58 -25.56
C GLY A 713 7.61 65.46 -26.21
#